data_AF-A0A8C8K028-F1
#
_entry.id   AF-A0A8C8K028-F1
#
_cell.length_a   1.000
_cell.length_b   1.000
_cell.length_c   1.000
_cell.angle_alpha   90.00
_cell.angle_beta   90.00
_cell.angle_gamma   90.00
#
_symmetry.space_group_name_H-M   'P 1'
#
loop_
_entity.id
_entity.type
_entity.pdbx_description
1 polymer ?
#
loop_
_entity_poly.entity_id
_entity_poly.type
_entity_poly.pdbx_seq_one_letter_code
_entity_poly.pdbx_strand_id
1 'polypeptide(L)'
;MHATSERGHRLHCSRPSSRLPIYGLTDGKPCWHRNVETFRNSAKLKLMLTTRHTGAMLTSIKLPIVIRAEINLVLVVVTALGLLSRLYGINFPKAVVFDEVYYGQFVSLYTKQVFFIDESGPPLGHMILAFGAYLGGFDGNFIWNRIGAEYSSNVPVWSLRLIPALAGSLCVPLCYLLVVELGYSHLTALGAALLFLMENSLIVQSRFMLLESVLIFFLLLAVVSYLRFHNAQSGSPVRLAWLVLTGVTCACAVGVKYMGLFTYFLLLGLAAVHTWQLIGDRALSNGVVLMQVVTRFLALVVLPLLLYLGFFYVHLNLLYRSGPHDQMMSSAFQASLEGGLARITQGQPLEVAYGSQVTLRSVSSKPIPCWLHSHKANYPIRYENGRGSSHQQQVTCYPFKDVNNWWIIKDPGRQDLVVSSPPRPVRHGDVVQLLHGMTSRLLNTHDVAAPMSPHAQEVSGYIDFNVSMPAQNLWKVDIANREAEQDVWKTILSEVRLIHINTSAVLKLSGSSLPEWGYRQLEVVGDKIYKGYQPSGVWNVEEHRYGRSLEQRERELELHSPTHIDINRNLTFIAKFLELQWKMLTVKHEDSEHKYSSSPLEWITMNTNIAYWLHPASNAQIHLIGNFVTWTLANLALAVYVLLFLSYLLRRRRKIEDIPEATWCQLLQAGVVCAGGWAVNYLPFFMMEKTLFLYHYLPALTFQILLIPVVLEHLHTHMLRCASLRRALHGVVLAGLSSVYLSFRTFSPLTYGQPELSAEQLASLRWRDSWDILFRRR
;
A
#
# COMPACT_ATOMS: atom_id res chain seq x y z
N MET A 1 -95.29 -38.03 5.37
CA MET A 1 -95.13 -37.98 6.84
C MET A 1 -94.57 -36.61 7.19
N HIS A 2 -95.29 -35.90 8.06
CA HIS A 2 -95.44 -34.44 8.22
C HIS A 2 -94.19 -33.57 8.10
N ALA A 3 -94.11 -32.62 7.15
CA ALA A 3 -94.74 -31.27 7.08
C ALA A 3 -93.81 -30.21 7.73
N THR A 4 -93.48 -29.04 7.16
CA THR A 4 -94.20 -28.17 6.21
C THR A 4 -93.27 -27.02 5.78
N SER A 5 -93.38 -26.58 4.50
CA SER A 5 -93.62 -25.19 4.02
C SER A 5 -92.77 -24.00 4.53
N GLU A 6 -92.47 -22.93 3.79
CA GLU A 6 -92.51 -22.49 2.38
C GLU A 6 -91.87 -21.08 2.37
N ARG A 7 -91.28 -20.72 1.22
CA ARG A 7 -91.30 -19.41 0.51
C ARG A 7 -91.14 -18.06 1.24
N GLY A 8 -90.34 -17.19 0.59
CA GLY A 8 -90.58 -15.75 0.61
C GLY A 8 -89.48 -14.90 -0.05
N HIS A 9 -89.62 -14.63 -1.36
CA HIS A 9 -88.83 -13.64 -2.11
C HIS A 9 -89.17 -12.19 -1.72
N ARG A 10 -88.19 -11.26 -1.74
CA ARG A 10 -88.13 -10.06 -2.63
C ARG A 10 -87.17 -8.94 -2.14
N LEU A 11 -86.28 -8.54 -3.07
CA LEU A 11 -85.95 -7.18 -3.55
C LEU A 11 -85.42 -6.05 -2.61
N HIS A 12 -84.13 -5.75 -2.85
CA HIS A 12 -83.48 -4.46 -3.20
C HIS A 12 -83.49 -3.18 -2.33
N CYS A 13 -82.28 -2.57 -2.33
CA CYS A 13 -81.85 -1.19 -1.98
C CYS A 13 -81.69 -0.90 -0.48
N SER A 14 -80.65 -0.24 0.04
CA SER A 14 -79.61 0.66 -0.49
C SER A 14 -78.46 0.79 0.55
N ARG A 15 -77.26 1.21 0.09
CA ARG A 15 -76.04 1.57 0.88
C ARG A 15 -76.34 2.61 2.01
N PRO A 16 -75.53 2.76 3.09
CA PRO A 16 -74.07 2.96 3.02
C PRO A 16 -73.16 2.46 4.19
N SER A 17 -71.86 2.40 3.86
CA SER A 17 -70.64 2.48 4.71
C SER A 17 -70.66 1.97 6.17
N SER A 18 -69.75 1.05 6.50
CA SER A 18 -68.60 1.31 7.40
C SER A 18 -67.82 0.03 7.77
N ARG A 19 -66.52 0.23 8.09
CA ARG A 19 -65.60 -0.61 8.90
C ARG A 19 -64.91 -1.83 8.25
N LEU A 20 -63.59 -1.64 8.04
CA LEU A 20 -62.42 -2.49 8.40
C LEU A 20 -62.55 -4.03 8.42
N PRO A 21 -61.52 -4.72 7.87
CA PRO A 21 -60.88 -5.83 8.58
C PRO A 21 -59.35 -5.58 8.71
N ILE A 22 -58.80 -5.63 9.93
CA ILE A 22 -58.19 -6.79 10.60
C ILE A 22 -56.92 -7.29 9.90
N TYR A 23 -55.81 -7.09 10.62
CA TYR A 23 -54.42 -7.40 10.29
C TYR A 23 -54.18 -8.88 9.99
N GLY A 24 -53.60 -9.16 8.81
CA GLY A 24 -52.84 -10.37 8.52
C GLY A 24 -51.36 -10.04 8.47
N LEU A 25 -50.56 -10.79 9.24
CA LEU A 25 -49.10 -10.72 9.27
C LEU A 25 -48.50 -10.86 7.86
N THR A 26 -47.82 -9.83 7.38
CA THR A 26 -47.06 -9.87 6.12
C THR A 26 -45.60 -10.18 6.41
N ASP A 27 -45.12 -11.28 5.83
CA ASP A 27 -43.72 -11.65 5.68
C ASP A 27 -42.86 -10.47 5.17
N GLY A 28 -41.80 -10.15 5.92
CA GLY A 28 -40.78 -9.20 5.52
C GLY A 28 -39.96 -9.74 4.36
N LYS A 29 -40.26 -9.30 3.14
CA LYS A 29 -39.38 -9.45 1.97
C LYS A 29 -38.39 -8.28 1.91
N PRO A 30 -37.07 -8.51 1.76
CA PRO A 30 -36.12 -7.43 1.48
C PRO A 30 -36.30 -6.94 0.03
N CYS A 31 -36.28 -5.61 -0.14
CA CYS A 31 -36.80 -4.95 -1.32
C CYS A 31 -35.72 -4.52 -2.31
N TRP A 32 -35.44 -5.36 -3.31
CA TRP A 32 -34.54 -5.03 -4.43
C TRP A 32 -34.96 -5.64 -5.77
N HIS A 33 -36.25 -5.80 -6.00
CA HIS A 33 -36.78 -6.12 -7.33
C HIS A 33 -38.03 -5.29 -7.63
N ARG A 34 -37.87 -4.20 -8.39
CA ARG A 34 -38.90 -3.73 -9.32
C ARG A 34 -38.28 -2.84 -10.40
N ASN A 35 -38.66 -3.17 -11.63
CA ASN A 35 -38.19 -2.59 -12.88
C ASN A 35 -38.20 -1.07 -12.89
N VAL A 36 -37.06 -0.47 -13.23
CA VAL A 36 -36.98 0.91 -13.73
C VAL A 36 -37.29 0.86 -15.23
N GLU A 37 -38.57 0.87 -15.59
CA GLU A 37 -38.99 1.32 -16.92
C GLU A 37 -39.21 2.84 -16.85
N THR A 38 -38.15 3.61 -17.08
CA THR A 38 -38.27 5.05 -17.33
C THR A 38 -38.63 5.29 -18.79
N PHE A 39 -39.73 6.02 -18.97
CA PHE A 39 -40.27 6.55 -20.23
C PHE A 39 -39.17 7.01 -21.21
N ARG A 40 -38.93 6.24 -22.27
CA ARG A 40 -38.13 6.65 -23.43
C ARG A 40 -39.08 7.21 -24.49
N ASN A 41 -39.52 8.46 -24.32
CA ASN A 41 -40.20 9.20 -25.39
C ASN A 41 -39.21 9.47 -26.52
N SER A 42 -39.19 8.60 -27.52
CA SER A 42 -38.62 8.87 -28.84
C SER A 42 -39.58 8.32 -29.87
N ALA A 43 -40.25 9.22 -30.58
CA ALA A 43 -41.11 8.87 -31.70
C ALA A 43 -40.29 8.11 -32.75
N LYS A 44 -40.65 6.85 -33.00
CA LYS A 44 -40.08 6.04 -34.09
C LYS A 44 -41.06 6.00 -35.24
N LEU A 45 -40.77 6.75 -36.30
CA LEU A 45 -41.39 6.52 -37.60
C LEU A 45 -40.73 5.28 -38.22
N LYS A 46 -41.51 4.22 -38.44
CA LYS A 46 -41.03 2.93 -38.95
C LYS A 46 -41.64 2.71 -40.33
N LEU A 47 -40.87 2.94 -41.39
CA LEU A 47 -41.27 2.54 -42.74
C LEU A 47 -40.91 1.04 -42.90
N MET A 48 -41.93 0.19 -43.02
CA MET A 48 -41.78 -1.23 -43.37
C MET A 48 -41.78 -1.37 -44.89
N LEU A 49 -40.73 -1.96 -45.45
CA LEU A 49 -40.77 -2.62 -46.74
C LEU A 49 -40.44 -4.09 -46.54
N THR A 50 -41.43 -4.93 -46.82
CA THR A 50 -41.39 -6.39 -46.80
C THR A 50 -40.75 -6.92 -48.07
N THR A 51 -39.80 -7.84 -47.95
CA THR A 51 -39.56 -8.88 -48.97
C THR A 51 -39.26 -10.22 -48.28
N ARG A 52 -40.09 -11.22 -48.62
CA ARG A 52 -39.92 -12.64 -48.27
C ARG A 52 -38.88 -13.25 -49.20
N HIS A 53 -37.93 -14.02 -48.67
CA HIS A 53 -37.42 -15.20 -49.38
C HIS A 53 -36.97 -16.28 -48.38
N THR A 54 -37.40 -17.49 -48.71
CA THR A 54 -37.18 -18.82 -48.09
C THR A 54 -35.82 -19.40 -48.49
N GLY A 55 -35.17 -20.19 -47.63
CA GLY A 55 -34.05 -21.08 -48.01
C GLY A 55 -33.00 -21.28 -46.92
N ALA A 56 -32.55 -22.52 -46.72
CA ALA A 56 -31.85 -23.03 -45.55
C ALA A 56 -30.30 -22.89 -45.55
N MET A 57 -29.75 -22.91 -44.33
CA MET A 57 -28.43 -23.36 -43.84
C MET A 57 -27.10 -22.82 -44.43
N LEU A 58 -26.29 -22.27 -43.51
CA LEU A 58 -24.83 -22.04 -43.55
C LEU A 58 -24.25 -21.12 -44.64
N THR A 59 -24.20 -19.81 -44.35
CA THR A 59 -23.04 -18.91 -44.54
C THR A 59 -23.41 -17.46 -44.24
N SER A 60 -22.38 -16.67 -43.89
CA SER A 60 -22.33 -15.21 -43.76
C SER A 60 -22.71 -14.61 -42.40
N ILE A 61 -21.70 -13.97 -41.79
CA ILE A 61 -21.85 -12.83 -40.88
C ILE A 61 -22.86 -11.89 -41.56
N LYS A 62 -24.07 -11.76 -40.97
CA LYS A 62 -25.09 -10.86 -41.50
C LYS A 62 -24.63 -9.43 -41.29
N LEU A 63 -24.05 -8.84 -42.34
CA LEU A 63 -23.94 -7.40 -42.53
C LEU A 63 -25.34 -6.82 -42.78
N PRO A 64 -25.61 -5.58 -42.34
CA PRO A 64 -24.63 -4.63 -41.83
C PRO A 64 -24.29 -4.86 -40.34
N ILE A 65 -23.00 -4.82 -40.01
CA ILE A 65 -22.54 -4.52 -38.65
C ILE A 65 -22.93 -3.06 -38.40
N VAL A 66 -24.11 -2.84 -37.83
CA VAL A 66 -24.58 -1.50 -37.49
C VAL A 66 -23.92 -1.10 -36.17
N ILE A 67 -22.81 -0.36 -36.26
CA ILE A 67 -22.20 0.30 -35.09
C ILE A 67 -23.08 1.50 -34.74
N ARG A 68 -23.86 1.39 -33.66
CA ARG A 68 -24.59 2.54 -33.09
C ARG A 68 -23.72 3.17 -32.01
N ALA A 69 -23.20 4.36 -32.28
CA ALA A 69 -22.49 5.17 -31.30
C ALA A 69 -23.47 6.16 -30.66
N GLU A 70 -23.77 5.99 -29.36
CA GLU A 70 -24.46 7.00 -28.56
C GLU A 70 -23.40 7.87 -27.87
N ILE A 71 -23.24 9.12 -28.30
CA ILE A 71 -22.25 10.05 -27.75
C ILE A 71 -22.92 10.92 -26.68
N ASN A 72 -22.48 10.78 -25.43
CA ASN A 72 -22.88 11.71 -24.37
C ASN A 72 -21.99 12.96 -24.41
N LEU A 73 -22.53 14.05 -24.97
CA LEU A 73 -21.80 15.32 -25.12
C LEU A 73 -21.32 15.88 -23.76
N VAL A 74 -22.11 15.73 -22.70
CA VAL A 74 -21.74 16.21 -21.35
C VAL A 74 -20.48 15.50 -20.86
N LEU A 75 -20.43 14.17 -21.02
CA LEU A 75 -19.27 13.37 -20.64
C LEU A 75 -18.01 13.78 -21.43
N VAL A 76 -18.15 14.03 -22.74
CA VAL A 76 -17.05 14.49 -23.59
C VAL A 76 -16.53 15.85 -23.15
N VAL A 77 -17.42 16.82 -22.90
CA VAL A 77 -17.04 18.16 -22.45
C VAL A 77 -16.36 18.12 -21.09
N VAL A 78 -16.90 17.37 -20.12
CA VAL A 78 -16.31 17.21 -18.80
C VAL A 78 -14.92 16.55 -18.88
N THR A 79 -14.76 15.56 -19.76
CA THR A 79 -13.45 14.91 -20.00
C THR A 79 -12.45 15.90 -20.59
N ALA A 80 -12.85 16.68 -21.60
CA ALA A 80 -12.00 17.70 -22.20
C ALA A 80 -11.57 18.77 -21.19
N LEU A 81 -12.51 19.25 -20.36
CA LEU A 81 -12.20 20.20 -19.28
C LEU A 81 -11.27 19.60 -18.22
N GLY A 82 -11.46 18.33 -17.86
CA GLY A 82 -10.58 17.62 -16.93
C GLY A 82 -9.15 17.45 -17.46
N LEU A 83 -9.01 17.20 -18.77
CA LEU A 83 -7.70 17.16 -19.45
C LEU A 83 -7.05 18.55 -19.47
N LEU A 84 -7.80 19.57 -19.87
CA LEU A 84 -7.29 20.94 -19.91
C LEU A 84 -6.82 21.41 -18.53
N SER A 85 -7.58 21.17 -17.46
CA SER A 85 -7.23 21.67 -16.13
C SER A 85 -5.95 21.05 -15.58
N ARG A 86 -5.67 19.76 -15.84
CA ARG A 86 -4.52 19.05 -15.23
C ARG A 86 -3.30 19.01 -16.14
N LEU A 87 -3.48 19.05 -17.46
CA LEU A 87 -2.36 19.12 -18.41
C LEU A 87 -1.86 20.57 -18.60
N TYR A 88 -2.64 21.58 -18.20
CA TYR A 88 -2.22 22.97 -18.30
C TYR A 88 -0.91 23.22 -17.53
N GLY A 89 0.10 23.69 -18.26
CA GLY A 89 1.40 24.05 -17.70
C GLY A 89 2.12 22.91 -16.97
N ILE A 90 1.93 21.64 -17.34
CA ILE A 90 2.48 20.48 -16.61
C ILE A 90 4.02 20.50 -16.46
N ASN A 91 4.71 21.15 -17.42
CA ASN A 91 6.16 21.36 -17.37
C ASN A 91 6.60 22.34 -16.27
N PHE A 92 5.68 23.17 -15.77
CA PHE A 92 5.96 24.16 -14.74
C PHE A 92 5.50 23.67 -13.35
N PRO A 93 6.35 23.77 -12.32
CA PRO A 93 7.74 24.23 -12.34
C PRO A 93 8.68 23.18 -12.94
N LYS A 94 9.75 23.64 -13.62
CA LYS A 94 10.87 22.77 -14.05
C LYS A 94 11.82 22.46 -12.89
N ALA A 95 11.25 22.13 -11.75
CA ALA A 95 11.98 21.77 -10.54
C ALA A 95 11.27 20.63 -9.82
N VAL A 96 12.03 19.90 -9.01
CA VAL A 96 11.54 18.81 -8.18
C VAL A 96 10.61 19.35 -7.11
N VAL A 97 9.44 18.71 -6.97
CA VAL A 97 8.39 19.09 -6.01
C VAL A 97 8.40 18.15 -4.80
N PHE A 98 7.67 18.50 -3.74
CA PHE A 98 7.41 17.62 -2.60
C PHE A 98 6.97 16.21 -3.03
N ASP A 99 7.50 15.19 -2.35
CA ASP A 99 7.43 13.74 -2.65
C ASP A 99 7.93 13.29 -4.04
N GLU A 100 8.05 14.18 -5.03
CA GLU A 100 8.65 13.90 -6.33
C GLU A 100 10.13 13.47 -6.19
N VAL A 101 10.81 13.93 -5.13
CA VAL A 101 12.15 13.49 -4.75
C VAL A 101 12.18 11.96 -4.55
N TYR A 102 11.25 11.40 -3.78
CA TYR A 102 11.24 9.97 -3.44
C TYR A 102 10.79 9.12 -4.62
N TYR A 103 9.67 9.47 -5.25
CA TYR A 103 9.19 8.73 -6.42
C TYR A 103 10.17 8.80 -7.58
N GLY A 104 10.89 9.91 -7.73
CA GLY A 104 11.94 10.07 -8.71
C GLY A 104 13.11 9.12 -8.48
N GLN A 105 13.54 8.95 -7.23
CA GLN A 105 14.55 7.94 -6.88
C GLN A 105 14.09 6.55 -7.28
N PHE A 106 12.84 6.18 -6.96
CA PHE A 106 12.30 4.87 -7.34
C PHE A 106 12.21 4.67 -8.85
N VAL A 107 11.77 5.68 -9.59
CA VAL A 107 11.75 5.65 -11.06
C VAL A 107 13.17 5.46 -11.62
N SER A 108 14.16 6.20 -11.11
CA SER A 108 15.57 6.02 -11.47
C SER A 108 16.07 4.60 -11.18
N LEU A 109 15.67 4.00 -10.06
CA LEU A 109 16.04 2.64 -9.67
C LEU A 109 15.42 1.59 -10.60
N TYR A 110 14.15 1.76 -11.02
CA TYR A 110 13.54 0.91 -12.04
C TYR A 110 14.23 1.00 -13.39
N THR A 111 14.54 2.21 -13.86
CA THR A 111 15.27 2.40 -15.12
C THR A 111 16.65 1.74 -15.07
N LYS A 112 17.31 1.77 -13.90
CA LYS A 112 18.62 1.14 -13.67
C LYS A 112 18.55 -0.35 -13.32
N GLN A 113 17.35 -0.90 -13.15
CA GLN A 113 17.09 -2.29 -12.76
C GLN A 113 17.70 -2.66 -11.40
N VAL A 114 17.75 -1.69 -10.48
CA VAL A 114 18.37 -1.79 -9.15
C VAL A 114 17.30 -2.06 -8.09
N PHE A 115 17.50 -3.11 -7.30
CA PHE A 115 16.59 -3.51 -6.24
C PHE A 115 16.47 -2.46 -5.13
N PHE A 116 15.24 -2.26 -4.67
CA PHE A 116 14.93 -1.40 -3.55
C PHE A 116 13.68 -1.90 -2.81
N ILE A 117 13.57 -1.48 -1.56
CA ILE A 117 12.37 -1.64 -0.74
C ILE A 117 11.70 -0.27 -0.64
N ASP A 118 10.37 -0.23 -0.81
CA ASP A 118 9.53 0.91 -0.51
C ASP A 118 8.52 0.55 0.57
N GLU A 119 8.40 1.43 1.58
CA GLU A 119 7.47 1.30 2.69
C GLU A 119 6.08 1.87 2.37
N SER A 120 5.98 2.73 1.35
CA SER A 120 4.76 3.47 1.02
C SER A 120 3.66 2.57 0.44
N GLY A 121 4.06 1.47 -0.22
CA GLY A 121 3.11 0.46 -0.66
C GLY A 121 3.63 -0.45 -1.77
N PRO A 122 2.72 -1.22 -2.40
CA PRO A 122 3.07 -2.19 -3.44
C PRO A 122 3.63 -1.54 -4.72
N PRO A 123 4.27 -2.33 -5.61
CA PRO A 123 5.15 -1.78 -6.64
C PRO A 123 4.43 -1.21 -7.88
N LEU A 124 3.13 -1.49 -8.09
CA LEU A 124 2.46 -1.15 -9.35
C LEU A 124 2.47 0.36 -9.61
N GLY A 125 2.23 1.17 -8.58
CA GLY A 125 2.25 2.64 -8.72
C GLY A 125 3.58 3.12 -9.28
N HIS A 126 4.68 2.66 -8.68
CA HIS A 126 6.02 2.99 -9.13
C HIS A 126 6.35 2.45 -10.53
N MET A 127 5.89 1.24 -10.85
CA MET A 127 6.04 0.68 -12.20
C MET A 127 5.29 1.49 -13.26
N ILE A 128 4.11 2.04 -12.93
CA ILE A 128 3.35 2.92 -13.81
C ILE A 128 4.12 4.23 -14.05
N LEU A 129 4.69 4.83 -13.01
CA LEU A 129 5.53 6.03 -13.15
C LEU A 129 6.79 5.74 -13.98
N ALA A 130 7.46 4.61 -13.70
CA ALA A 130 8.64 4.17 -14.44
C ALA A 130 8.32 3.89 -15.92
N PHE A 131 7.13 3.38 -16.21
CA PHE A 131 6.65 3.21 -17.58
C PHE A 131 6.49 4.57 -18.30
N GLY A 132 5.94 5.58 -17.63
CA GLY A 132 5.88 6.94 -18.16
C GLY A 132 7.27 7.54 -18.42
N ALA A 133 8.22 7.28 -17.52
CA ALA A 133 9.61 7.68 -17.67
C ALA A 133 10.30 6.99 -18.86
N TYR A 134 10.06 5.68 -19.03
CA TYR A 134 10.59 4.88 -20.13
C TYR A 134 10.06 5.39 -21.49
N LEU A 135 8.76 5.68 -21.60
CA LEU A 135 8.16 6.27 -22.81
C LEU A 135 8.76 7.65 -23.14
N GLY A 136 9.19 8.40 -22.12
CA GLY A 136 9.87 9.68 -22.28
C GLY A 136 11.36 9.60 -22.59
N GLY A 137 11.96 8.41 -22.59
CA GLY A 137 13.40 8.23 -22.79
C GLY A 137 14.26 8.67 -21.60
N PHE A 138 13.73 8.62 -20.36
CA PHE A 138 14.51 8.92 -19.16
C PHE A 138 15.54 7.80 -18.90
N ASP A 139 16.81 8.18 -18.72
CA ASP A 139 17.94 7.27 -18.54
C ASP A 139 18.23 6.89 -17.07
N GLY A 140 17.49 7.48 -16.12
CA GLY A 140 17.67 7.25 -14.69
C GLY A 140 18.81 8.05 -14.06
N ASN A 141 19.53 8.88 -14.81
CA ASN A 141 20.70 9.64 -14.34
C ASN A 141 20.31 11.05 -13.91
N PHE A 142 19.64 11.13 -12.75
CA PHE A 142 19.36 12.38 -12.08
C PHE A 142 19.51 12.21 -10.57
N ILE A 143 20.08 13.20 -9.90
CA ILE A 143 20.30 13.17 -8.45
C ILE A 143 19.14 13.89 -7.76
N TRP A 144 18.29 13.11 -7.11
CA TRP A 144 17.11 13.58 -6.38
C TRP A 144 17.51 13.97 -4.94
N ASN A 145 18.07 15.17 -4.76
CA ASN A 145 18.65 15.60 -3.48
C ASN A 145 17.75 16.53 -2.66
N ARG A 146 17.04 17.47 -3.30
CA ARG A 146 16.24 18.49 -2.60
C ARG A 146 15.03 18.94 -3.39
N ILE A 147 13.99 19.33 -2.66
CA ILE A 147 12.84 20.05 -3.21
C ILE A 147 13.33 21.40 -3.77
N GLY A 148 12.85 21.76 -4.97
CA GLY A 148 13.26 22.96 -5.69
C GLY A 148 14.55 22.80 -6.50
N ALA A 149 15.18 21.63 -6.55
CA ALA A 149 16.26 21.36 -7.49
C ALA A 149 15.74 21.45 -8.93
N GLU A 150 16.42 22.20 -9.79
CA GLU A 150 16.04 22.34 -11.19
C GLU A 150 16.34 21.05 -11.98
N TYR A 151 15.41 20.67 -12.86
CA TYR A 151 15.64 19.56 -13.76
C TYR A 151 16.69 19.92 -14.82
N SER A 152 17.62 19.01 -15.08
CA SER A 152 18.55 19.17 -16.20
C SER A 152 17.81 19.06 -17.53
N SER A 153 18.41 19.58 -18.60
CA SER A 153 17.83 19.58 -19.96
C SER A 153 17.47 18.19 -20.49
N ASN A 154 18.11 17.15 -19.95
CA ASN A 154 17.97 15.77 -20.42
C ASN A 154 16.78 15.05 -19.77
N VAL A 155 16.18 15.62 -18.72
CA VAL A 155 15.06 14.97 -18.01
C VAL A 155 13.73 15.31 -18.70
N PRO A 156 12.96 14.30 -19.16
CA PRO A 156 11.68 14.52 -19.83
C PRO A 156 10.55 14.78 -18.80
N VAL A 157 10.54 15.98 -18.20
CA VAL A 157 9.58 16.38 -17.15
C VAL A 157 8.11 16.16 -17.55
N TRP A 158 7.78 16.46 -18.81
CA TRP A 158 6.42 16.27 -19.32
C TRP A 158 5.97 14.81 -19.21
N SER A 159 6.82 13.87 -19.64
CA SER A 159 6.52 12.44 -19.67
C SER A 159 6.43 11.85 -18.26
N LEU A 160 7.27 12.34 -17.32
CA LEU A 160 7.24 11.92 -15.91
C LEU A 160 5.92 12.28 -15.23
N ARG A 161 5.35 13.44 -15.56
CA ARG A 161 4.12 13.96 -14.94
C ARG A 161 2.84 13.56 -15.69
N LEU A 162 2.95 13.11 -16.94
CA LEU A 162 1.81 12.85 -17.82
C LEU A 162 0.82 11.83 -17.25
N ILE A 163 1.29 10.66 -16.80
CA ILE A 163 0.39 9.58 -16.39
C ILE A 163 -0.45 9.97 -15.17
N PRO A 164 0.12 10.51 -14.08
CA PRO A 164 -0.66 11.07 -12.97
C PRO A 164 -1.68 12.13 -13.43
N ALA A 165 -1.28 13.01 -14.35
CA ALA A 165 -2.16 14.07 -14.84
C ALA A 165 -3.35 13.49 -15.62
N LEU A 166 -3.10 12.52 -16.50
CA LEU A 166 -4.14 11.79 -17.23
C LEU A 166 -5.07 11.03 -16.29
N ALA A 167 -4.53 10.31 -15.30
CA ALA A 167 -5.33 9.59 -14.31
C ALA A 167 -6.25 10.57 -13.55
N GLY A 168 -5.70 11.68 -13.07
CA GLY A 168 -6.48 12.73 -12.41
C GLY A 168 -7.54 13.36 -13.31
N SER A 169 -7.26 13.54 -14.61
CA SER A 169 -8.21 14.07 -15.59
C SER A 169 -9.38 13.12 -15.82
N LEU A 170 -9.11 11.82 -15.86
CA LEU A 170 -10.13 10.79 -16.03
C LEU A 170 -10.95 10.54 -14.76
N CYS A 171 -10.50 10.95 -13.58
CA CYS A 171 -11.33 10.94 -12.38
C CYS A 171 -12.59 11.83 -12.53
N VAL A 172 -12.49 12.96 -13.25
CA VAL A 172 -13.62 13.89 -13.44
C VAL A 172 -14.82 13.22 -14.14
N PRO A 173 -14.69 12.58 -15.32
CA PRO A 173 -15.80 11.85 -15.92
C PRO A 173 -16.21 10.60 -15.12
N LEU A 174 -15.30 9.97 -14.35
CA LEU A 174 -15.68 8.86 -13.48
C LEU A 174 -16.62 9.30 -12.35
N CYS A 175 -16.42 10.48 -11.77
CA CYS A 175 -17.35 11.06 -10.81
C CYS A 175 -18.75 11.28 -11.40
N TYR A 176 -18.83 11.78 -12.65
CA TYR A 176 -20.09 11.89 -13.38
C TYR A 176 -20.76 10.52 -13.55
N LEU A 177 -20.01 9.54 -14.06
CA LEU A 177 -20.53 8.20 -14.31
C LEU A 177 -21.01 7.53 -13.01
N LEU A 178 -20.25 7.66 -11.92
CA LEU A 178 -20.60 7.07 -10.63
C LEU A 178 -21.98 7.56 -10.15
N VAL A 179 -22.23 8.87 -10.21
CA VAL A 179 -23.52 9.45 -9.78
C VAL A 179 -24.67 9.01 -10.69
N VAL A 180 -24.43 8.89 -12.00
CA VAL A 180 -25.43 8.33 -12.94
C VAL A 180 -25.74 6.87 -12.62
N GLU A 181 -24.73 6.05 -12.32
CA GLU A 181 -24.92 4.64 -11.96
C GLU A 181 -25.58 4.45 -10.58
N LEU A 182 -25.55 5.46 -9.71
CA LEU A 182 -26.35 5.52 -8.48
C LEU A 182 -27.82 5.89 -8.74
N GLY A 183 -28.22 6.10 -10.00
CA GLY A 183 -29.61 6.38 -10.40
C GLY A 183 -30.03 7.85 -10.28
N TYR A 184 -29.09 8.78 -10.08
CA TYR A 184 -29.38 10.22 -9.96
C TYR A 184 -29.39 10.91 -11.33
N SER A 185 -29.96 12.12 -11.37
CA SER A 185 -30.10 12.87 -12.62
C SER A 185 -28.75 13.29 -13.23
N HIS A 186 -28.72 13.49 -14.56
CA HIS A 186 -27.52 13.96 -15.27
C HIS A 186 -27.05 15.36 -14.80
N LEU A 187 -27.97 16.20 -14.29
CA LEU A 187 -27.62 17.51 -13.73
C LEU A 187 -26.84 17.37 -12.42
N THR A 188 -27.26 16.46 -11.56
CA THR A 188 -26.58 16.11 -10.31
C THR A 188 -25.22 15.49 -10.56
N ALA A 189 -25.13 14.60 -11.55
CA ALA A 189 -23.86 14.05 -12.01
C ALA A 189 -22.92 15.12 -12.57
N LEU A 190 -23.45 16.09 -13.32
CA LEU A 190 -22.67 17.25 -13.78
C LEU A 190 -22.18 18.10 -12.60
N GLY A 191 -23.02 18.32 -11.58
CA GLY A 191 -22.61 18.99 -10.34
C GLY A 191 -21.45 18.30 -9.65
N ALA A 192 -21.48 16.98 -9.54
CA ALA A 192 -20.38 16.18 -8.95
C ALA A 192 -19.07 16.36 -9.73
N ALA A 193 -19.14 16.27 -11.07
CA ALA A 193 -17.99 16.45 -11.94
C ALA A 193 -17.41 17.86 -11.88
N LEU A 194 -18.26 18.90 -11.84
CA LEU A 194 -17.82 20.29 -11.72
C LEU A 194 -17.13 20.56 -10.38
N LEU A 195 -17.69 20.07 -9.27
CA LEU A 195 -17.06 20.20 -7.95
C LEU A 195 -15.69 19.54 -7.91
N PHE A 196 -15.56 18.33 -8.47
CA PHE A 196 -14.28 17.63 -8.56
C PHE A 196 -13.29 18.30 -9.54
N LEU A 197 -13.79 18.89 -10.62
CA LEU A 197 -12.98 19.63 -11.60
C LEU A 197 -12.32 20.85 -10.98
N MET A 198 -13.01 21.55 -10.08
CA MET A 198 -12.59 22.80 -9.43
C MET A 198 -11.97 22.60 -8.03
N GLU A 199 -11.61 21.37 -7.69
CA GLU A 199 -10.98 21.03 -6.40
C GLU A 199 -9.45 21.16 -6.50
N ASN A 200 -8.90 22.23 -5.92
CA ASN A 200 -7.49 22.61 -6.02
C ASN A 200 -6.54 21.52 -5.52
N SER A 201 -6.86 20.86 -4.40
CA SER A 201 -6.01 19.83 -3.81
C SER A 201 -5.80 18.63 -4.75
N LEU A 202 -6.87 18.20 -5.43
CA LEU A 202 -6.84 17.10 -6.40
C LEU A 202 -6.13 17.48 -7.70
N ILE A 203 -6.16 18.76 -8.09
CA ILE A 203 -5.39 19.27 -9.22
C ILE A 203 -3.89 19.23 -8.90
N VAL A 204 -3.48 19.77 -7.74
CA VAL A 204 -2.06 19.76 -7.32
C VAL A 204 -1.51 18.34 -7.34
N GLN A 205 -2.22 17.38 -6.75
CA GLN A 205 -1.76 15.98 -6.68
C GLN A 205 -1.69 15.25 -8.01
N SER A 206 -2.52 15.64 -8.98
CA SER A 206 -2.50 14.99 -10.30
C SER A 206 -1.45 15.59 -11.23
N ARG A 207 -0.98 16.82 -10.99
CA ARG A 207 -0.02 17.50 -11.87
C ARG A 207 1.42 17.01 -11.75
N PHE A 208 1.77 16.35 -10.66
CA PHE A 208 3.14 15.93 -10.35
C PHE A 208 3.30 14.42 -10.42
N MET A 209 4.55 13.94 -10.40
CA MET A 209 4.88 12.51 -10.40
C MET A 209 4.58 11.89 -9.03
N LEU A 210 3.29 11.79 -8.72
CA LEU A 210 2.71 11.35 -7.46
C LEU A 210 1.68 10.24 -7.71
N LEU A 211 1.45 9.38 -6.72
CA LEU A 211 0.65 8.17 -6.86
C LEU A 211 -0.83 8.35 -6.51
N GLU A 212 -1.17 9.43 -5.80
CA GLU A 212 -2.49 9.70 -5.24
C GLU A 212 -3.56 9.79 -6.33
N SER A 213 -3.25 10.45 -7.44
CA SER A 213 -4.15 10.58 -8.58
C SER A 213 -4.43 9.25 -9.28
N VAL A 214 -3.39 8.42 -9.45
CA VAL A 214 -3.49 7.07 -10.02
C VAL A 214 -4.30 6.15 -9.11
N LEU A 215 -4.09 6.24 -7.79
CA LEU A 215 -4.88 5.52 -6.81
C LEU A 215 -6.36 5.90 -6.93
N ILE A 216 -6.70 7.19 -6.80
CA ILE A 216 -8.08 7.68 -6.86
C ILE A 216 -8.76 7.25 -8.18
N PHE A 217 -8.05 7.29 -9.30
CA PHE A 217 -8.55 6.81 -10.58
C PHE A 217 -8.99 5.34 -10.52
N PHE A 218 -8.15 4.45 -10.02
CA PHE A 218 -8.48 3.03 -9.90
C PHE A 218 -9.61 2.78 -8.89
N LEU A 219 -9.67 3.55 -7.78
CA LEU A 219 -10.76 3.45 -6.81
C LEU A 219 -12.12 3.80 -7.43
N LEU A 220 -12.20 4.96 -8.10
CA LEU A 220 -13.44 5.40 -8.75
C LEU A 220 -13.84 4.45 -9.88
N LEU A 221 -12.88 4.00 -10.69
CA LEU A 221 -13.13 3.06 -11.78
C LEU A 221 -13.63 1.70 -11.26
N ALA A 222 -13.09 1.21 -10.13
CA ALA A 222 -13.55 -0.03 -9.51
C ALA A 222 -15.01 0.07 -9.06
N VAL A 223 -15.38 1.18 -8.41
CA VAL A 223 -16.77 1.43 -7.97
C VAL A 223 -17.71 1.58 -9.16
N VAL A 224 -17.36 2.39 -10.17
CA VAL A 224 -18.17 2.55 -11.39
C VAL A 224 -18.36 1.23 -12.11
N SER A 225 -17.29 0.44 -12.28
CA SER A 225 -17.35 -0.86 -12.96
C SER A 225 -18.26 -1.83 -12.21
N TYR A 226 -18.21 -1.82 -10.87
CA TYR A 226 -19.04 -2.69 -10.06
C TYR A 226 -20.53 -2.29 -10.12
N LEU A 227 -20.83 -0.99 -10.04
CA LEU A 227 -22.19 -0.49 -10.18
C LEU A 227 -22.76 -0.80 -11.56
N ARG A 228 -21.97 -0.64 -12.62
CA ARG A 228 -22.34 -1.06 -13.98
C ARG A 228 -22.61 -2.55 -14.09
N PHE A 229 -21.78 -3.37 -13.47
CA PHE A 229 -22.02 -4.82 -13.39
C PHE A 229 -23.36 -5.13 -12.70
N HIS A 230 -23.68 -4.41 -11.62
CA HIS A 230 -24.91 -4.61 -10.87
C HIS A 230 -26.16 -4.15 -11.65
N ASN A 231 -26.07 -3.00 -12.32
CA ASN A 231 -27.17 -2.41 -13.08
C ASN A 231 -27.38 -3.05 -14.47
N ALA A 232 -26.37 -3.76 -15.01
CA ALA A 232 -26.44 -4.39 -16.32
C ALA A 232 -27.43 -5.57 -16.37
N GLN A 233 -28.08 -5.72 -17.53
CA GLN A 233 -29.08 -6.77 -17.75
C GLN A 233 -28.49 -8.18 -17.62
N SER A 234 -29.24 -9.07 -16.96
CA SER A 234 -28.88 -10.47 -16.75
C SER A 234 -28.69 -11.21 -18.09
N GLY A 235 -27.54 -11.88 -18.26
CA GLY A 235 -27.20 -12.69 -19.43
C GLY A 235 -26.34 -12.00 -20.49
N SER A 236 -26.06 -10.70 -20.39
CA SER A 236 -25.17 -10.01 -21.34
C SER A 236 -23.69 -10.33 -21.06
N PRO A 237 -22.86 -10.64 -22.09
CA PRO A 237 -21.42 -10.83 -21.90
C PRO A 237 -20.72 -9.56 -21.38
N VAL A 238 -21.30 -8.38 -21.67
CA VAL A 238 -20.82 -7.09 -21.17
C VAL A 238 -20.89 -7.01 -19.65
N ARG A 239 -21.85 -7.69 -19.02
CA ARG A 239 -21.97 -7.75 -17.55
C ARG A 239 -20.74 -8.43 -16.93
N LEU A 240 -20.31 -9.55 -17.49
CA LEU A 240 -19.11 -10.25 -17.01
C LEU A 240 -17.85 -9.40 -17.23
N ALA A 241 -17.75 -8.69 -18.36
CA ALA A 241 -16.64 -7.79 -18.62
C ALA A 241 -16.50 -6.70 -17.54
N TRP A 242 -17.61 -6.10 -17.10
CA TRP A 242 -17.59 -5.13 -16.00
C TRP A 242 -17.16 -5.75 -14.66
N LEU A 243 -17.59 -6.98 -14.37
CA LEU A 243 -17.17 -7.69 -13.15
C LEU A 243 -15.68 -8.01 -13.15
N VAL A 244 -15.14 -8.48 -14.28
CA VAL A 244 -13.70 -8.72 -14.44
C VAL A 244 -12.94 -7.41 -14.33
N LEU A 245 -13.44 -6.32 -14.94
CA LEU A 245 -12.84 -5.00 -14.81
C LEU A 245 -12.82 -4.51 -13.36
N THR A 246 -13.87 -4.75 -12.58
CA THR A 246 -13.87 -4.48 -11.13
C THR A 246 -12.73 -5.23 -10.43
N GLY A 247 -12.56 -6.53 -10.70
CA GLY A 247 -11.45 -7.30 -10.13
C GLY A 247 -10.08 -6.73 -10.49
N VAL A 248 -9.84 -6.47 -11.78
CA VAL A 248 -8.58 -5.89 -12.26
C VAL A 248 -8.28 -4.55 -11.60
N THR A 249 -9.27 -3.66 -11.54
CA THR A 249 -9.10 -2.30 -11.00
C THR A 249 -8.95 -2.28 -9.48
N CYS A 250 -9.61 -3.19 -8.76
CA CYS A 250 -9.35 -3.42 -7.33
C CYS A 250 -7.91 -3.88 -7.09
N ALA A 251 -7.43 -4.83 -7.91
CA ALA A 251 -6.04 -5.29 -7.84
C ALA A 251 -5.07 -4.13 -8.09
N CYS A 252 -5.33 -3.33 -9.13
CA CYS A 252 -4.50 -2.16 -9.44
C CYS A 252 -4.51 -1.13 -8.30
N ALA A 253 -5.67 -0.84 -7.70
CA ALA A 253 -5.76 0.10 -6.58
C ALA A 253 -4.89 -0.35 -5.38
N VAL A 254 -5.00 -1.62 -4.99
CA VAL A 254 -4.16 -2.21 -3.92
C VAL A 254 -2.69 -2.25 -4.35
N GLY A 255 -2.43 -2.55 -5.62
CA GLY A 255 -1.09 -2.58 -6.21
C GLY A 255 -0.40 -1.22 -6.24
N VAL A 256 -1.16 -0.11 -6.29
CA VAL A 256 -0.59 1.25 -6.23
C VAL A 256 -0.22 1.63 -4.80
N LYS A 257 -1.14 1.47 -3.86
CA LYS A 257 -0.92 1.71 -2.43
C LYS A 257 -1.82 0.81 -1.58
N TYR A 258 -1.38 0.45 -0.39
CA TYR A 258 -2.18 -0.33 0.56
C TYR A 258 -3.51 0.34 0.95
N MET A 259 -3.58 1.67 0.85
CA MET A 259 -4.83 2.43 1.04
C MET A 259 -5.96 1.97 0.12
N GLY A 260 -5.64 1.38 -1.05
CA GLY A 260 -6.62 0.79 -1.94
C GLY A 260 -7.43 -0.36 -1.30
N LEU A 261 -6.88 -1.01 -0.26
CA LEU A 261 -7.59 -2.06 0.49
C LEU A 261 -8.87 -1.55 1.14
N PHE A 262 -8.91 -0.30 1.59
CA PHE A 262 -10.08 0.25 2.28
C PHE A 262 -11.32 0.30 1.40
N THR A 263 -11.18 0.84 0.18
CA THR A 263 -12.27 0.87 -0.80
C THR A 263 -12.56 -0.52 -1.36
N TYR A 264 -11.54 -1.38 -1.49
CA TYR A 264 -11.74 -2.76 -1.89
C TYR A 264 -12.59 -3.54 -0.87
N PHE A 265 -12.38 -3.35 0.44
CA PHE A 265 -13.23 -3.94 1.47
C PHE A 265 -14.66 -3.39 1.43
N LEU A 266 -14.85 -2.09 1.17
CA LEU A 266 -16.18 -1.54 0.94
C LEU A 266 -16.88 -2.23 -0.24
N LEU A 267 -16.17 -2.42 -1.36
CA LEU A 267 -16.70 -3.10 -2.54
C LEU A 267 -17.02 -4.56 -2.28
N LEU A 268 -16.16 -5.28 -1.55
CA LEU A 268 -16.43 -6.66 -1.13
C LEU A 268 -17.64 -6.72 -0.19
N GLY A 269 -17.80 -5.77 0.72
CA GLY A 269 -18.98 -5.65 1.58
C GLY A 269 -20.26 -5.41 0.78
N LEU A 270 -20.22 -4.47 -0.17
CA LEU A 270 -21.33 -4.20 -1.10
C LEU A 270 -21.66 -5.44 -1.95
N ALA A 271 -20.64 -6.14 -2.45
CA ALA A 271 -20.79 -7.38 -3.19
C ALA A 271 -21.35 -8.53 -2.36
N ALA A 272 -20.95 -8.63 -1.09
CA ALA A 272 -21.50 -9.61 -0.15
C ALA A 272 -22.98 -9.35 0.08
N VAL A 273 -23.40 -8.09 0.31
CA VAL A 273 -24.82 -7.73 0.46
C VAL A 273 -25.63 -8.04 -0.80
N HIS A 274 -25.14 -7.68 -1.99
CA HIS A 274 -25.83 -8.00 -3.25
C HIS A 274 -25.85 -9.51 -3.54
N THR A 275 -24.90 -10.28 -3.01
CA THR A 275 -24.88 -11.75 -3.14
C THR A 275 -25.83 -12.40 -2.14
N TRP A 276 -25.91 -11.87 -0.92
CA TRP A 276 -26.88 -12.29 0.09
C TRP A 276 -28.32 -12.12 -0.41
N GLN A 277 -28.61 -11.00 -1.07
CA GLN A 277 -29.92 -10.74 -1.68
C GLN A 277 -30.24 -11.73 -2.80
N LEU A 278 -29.25 -12.06 -3.64
CA LEU A 278 -29.40 -13.05 -4.71
C LEU A 278 -29.76 -14.43 -4.16
N ILE A 279 -29.14 -14.84 -3.05
CA ILE A 279 -29.43 -16.12 -2.38
C ILE A 279 -30.87 -16.15 -1.85
N GLY A 280 -31.42 -15.00 -1.44
CA GLY A 280 -32.79 -14.88 -0.97
C GLY A 280 -33.85 -14.89 -2.08
N ASP A 281 -33.48 -14.77 -3.35
CA ASP A 281 -34.43 -14.71 -4.47
C ASP A 281 -34.91 -16.12 -4.88
N ARG A 282 -36.19 -16.40 -4.58
CA ARG A 282 -36.84 -17.67 -4.91
C ARG A 282 -37.17 -17.83 -6.39
N ALA A 283 -37.02 -16.79 -7.21
CA ALA A 283 -37.26 -16.87 -8.66
C ALA A 283 -36.12 -17.57 -9.43
N LEU A 284 -34.93 -17.65 -8.82
CA LEU A 284 -33.74 -18.23 -9.46
C LEU A 284 -33.51 -19.67 -9.00
N SER A 285 -32.96 -20.51 -9.89
CA SER A 285 -32.58 -21.87 -9.53
C SER A 285 -31.27 -21.87 -8.72
N ASN A 286 -31.14 -22.83 -7.79
CA ASN A 286 -29.95 -22.98 -6.96
C ASN A 286 -28.65 -23.08 -7.77
N GLY A 287 -28.70 -23.74 -8.95
CA GLY A 287 -27.54 -23.85 -9.84
C GLY A 287 -27.10 -22.51 -10.43
N VAL A 288 -28.04 -21.65 -10.82
CA VAL A 288 -27.73 -20.30 -11.33
C VAL A 288 -27.19 -19.42 -10.21
N VAL A 289 -27.74 -19.51 -9.00
CA VAL A 289 -27.24 -18.80 -7.83
C VAL A 289 -25.80 -19.21 -7.53
N LEU A 290 -25.51 -20.52 -7.46
CA LEU A 290 -24.15 -21.04 -7.23
C LEU A 290 -23.17 -20.55 -8.29
N MET A 291 -23.53 -20.61 -9.56
CA MET A 291 -22.68 -20.13 -10.66
C MET A 291 -22.37 -18.63 -10.52
N GLN A 292 -23.35 -17.81 -10.18
CA GLN A 292 -23.13 -16.37 -9.96
C GLN A 292 -22.26 -16.09 -8.74
N VAL A 293 -22.44 -16.83 -7.64
CA VAL A 293 -21.59 -16.72 -6.43
C VAL A 293 -20.14 -17.07 -6.76
N VAL A 294 -19.92 -18.21 -7.42
CA VAL A 294 -18.58 -18.65 -7.84
C VAL A 294 -17.96 -17.64 -8.79
N THR A 295 -18.71 -17.13 -9.77
CA THR A 295 -18.20 -16.13 -10.72
C THR A 295 -17.78 -14.84 -10.02
N ARG A 296 -18.57 -14.36 -9.05
CA ARG A 296 -18.22 -13.19 -8.23
C ARG A 296 -16.99 -13.46 -7.38
N PHE A 297 -16.89 -14.62 -6.75
CA PHE A 297 -15.72 -15.01 -5.96
C PHE A 297 -14.44 -15.09 -6.81
N LEU A 298 -14.50 -15.73 -7.98
CA LEU A 298 -13.37 -15.82 -8.90
C LEU A 298 -12.93 -14.44 -9.39
N ALA A 299 -13.86 -13.57 -9.78
CA ALA A 299 -13.53 -12.26 -10.33
C ALA A 299 -13.15 -11.22 -9.27
N LEU A 300 -13.74 -11.26 -8.07
CA LEU A 300 -13.52 -10.26 -7.03
C LEU A 300 -12.51 -10.69 -5.96
N VAL A 301 -12.11 -11.97 -5.88
CA VAL A 301 -11.13 -12.44 -4.87
C VAL A 301 -9.93 -13.11 -5.53
N VAL A 302 -10.16 -14.14 -6.36
CA VAL A 302 -9.06 -14.92 -6.96
C VAL A 302 -8.29 -14.10 -7.99
N LEU A 303 -9.00 -13.42 -8.90
CA LEU A 303 -8.37 -12.59 -9.94
C LEU A 303 -7.52 -11.45 -9.34
N PRO A 304 -8.00 -10.64 -8.38
CA PRO A 304 -7.17 -9.62 -7.76
C PRO A 304 -5.94 -10.16 -7.06
N LEU A 305 -6.05 -11.31 -6.38
CA LEU A 305 -4.91 -11.96 -5.74
C LEU A 305 -3.84 -12.39 -6.75
N LEU A 306 -4.25 -13.01 -7.86
CA LEU A 306 -3.34 -13.42 -8.93
C LEU A 306 -2.64 -12.22 -9.58
N LEU A 307 -3.37 -11.14 -9.84
CA LEU A 307 -2.79 -9.91 -10.39
C LEU A 307 -1.81 -9.25 -9.41
N TYR A 308 -2.15 -9.21 -8.12
CA TYR A 308 -1.27 -8.70 -7.08
C TYR A 308 0.06 -9.48 -7.04
N LEU A 309 0.00 -10.81 -7.06
CA LEU A 309 1.20 -11.66 -7.19
C LEU A 309 1.95 -11.39 -8.50
N GLY A 310 1.21 -11.19 -9.60
CA GLY A 310 1.77 -10.83 -10.90
C GLY A 310 2.55 -9.51 -10.88
N PHE A 311 2.07 -8.48 -10.17
CA PHE A 311 2.79 -7.21 -10.03
C PHE A 311 4.13 -7.39 -9.32
N PHE A 312 4.18 -8.18 -8.24
CA PHE A 312 5.43 -8.50 -7.56
C PHE A 312 6.34 -9.40 -8.38
N TYR A 313 5.78 -10.31 -9.17
CA TYR A 313 6.55 -11.13 -10.11
C TYR A 313 7.27 -10.26 -11.14
N VAL A 314 6.57 -9.29 -11.74
CA VAL A 314 7.18 -8.32 -12.66
C VAL A 314 8.21 -7.46 -11.94
N HIS A 315 7.89 -6.93 -10.75
CA HIS A 315 8.81 -6.12 -9.95
C HIS A 315 10.14 -6.83 -9.65
N LEU A 316 10.09 -8.07 -9.13
CA LEU A 316 11.29 -8.84 -8.77
C LEU A 316 12.09 -9.33 -9.98
N ASN A 317 11.45 -9.50 -11.14
CA ASN A 317 12.15 -9.85 -12.38
C ASN A 317 12.81 -8.63 -13.05
N LEU A 318 12.19 -7.45 -12.94
CA LEU A 318 12.78 -6.20 -13.45
C LEU A 318 13.96 -5.73 -12.59
N LEU A 319 13.87 -5.88 -11.27
CA LEU A 319 14.87 -5.42 -10.31
C LEU A 319 15.84 -6.54 -9.91
N TYR A 320 16.68 -6.97 -10.86
CA TYR A 320 17.62 -8.06 -10.62
C TYR A 320 18.97 -7.62 -10.08
N ARG A 321 19.33 -6.32 -10.10
CA ARG A 321 20.65 -5.84 -9.61
C ARG A 321 20.61 -5.46 -8.13
N SER A 322 21.74 -5.61 -7.43
CA SER A 322 21.94 -5.16 -6.05
C SER A 322 21.76 -3.63 -5.94
N GLY A 323 21.19 -3.18 -4.82
CA GLY A 323 20.79 -1.79 -4.60
C GLY A 323 20.82 -1.38 -3.13
N PRO A 324 20.46 -0.13 -2.79
CA PRO A 324 20.73 0.45 -1.48
C PRO A 324 20.04 -0.25 -0.30
N HIS A 325 18.91 -0.92 -0.56
CA HIS A 325 18.10 -1.60 0.47
C HIS A 325 18.28 -3.13 0.48
N ASP A 326 19.23 -3.68 -0.28
CA ASP A 326 19.48 -5.13 -0.31
C ASP A 326 19.98 -5.67 1.04
N GLN A 327 20.73 -4.86 1.79
CA GLN A 327 21.29 -5.18 3.11
C GLN A 327 20.22 -5.58 4.13
N MET A 328 19.00 -5.05 3.98
CA MET A 328 17.86 -5.38 4.84
C MET A 328 17.28 -6.77 4.57
N MET A 329 17.59 -7.37 3.42
CA MET A 329 17.16 -8.73 3.04
C MET A 329 18.11 -9.81 3.57
N SER A 330 17.68 -11.06 3.52
CA SER A 330 18.44 -12.25 3.84
C SER A 330 19.64 -12.41 2.91
N SER A 331 20.70 -13.04 3.39
CA SER A 331 21.88 -13.34 2.56
C SER A 331 21.53 -14.17 1.34
N ALA A 332 20.52 -15.05 1.44
CA ALA A 332 20.02 -15.81 0.30
C ALA A 332 19.37 -14.92 -0.76
N PHE A 333 18.55 -13.94 -0.34
CA PHE A 333 17.92 -12.98 -1.25
C PHE A 333 18.97 -12.09 -1.91
N GLN A 334 19.91 -11.55 -1.13
CA GLN A 334 21.01 -10.72 -1.63
C GLN A 334 21.88 -11.47 -2.65
N ALA A 335 22.19 -12.75 -2.38
CA ALA A 335 22.95 -13.59 -3.30
C ALA A 335 22.21 -13.90 -4.60
N SER A 336 20.89 -13.70 -4.65
CA SER A 336 20.08 -13.89 -5.86
C SER A 336 20.01 -12.66 -6.77
N LEU A 337 20.56 -11.52 -6.34
CA LEU A 337 20.66 -10.29 -7.13
C LEU A 337 22.03 -10.22 -7.83
N GLU A 338 22.10 -9.65 -9.03
CA GLU A 338 23.35 -9.42 -9.74
C GLU A 338 24.12 -8.25 -9.11
N GLY A 339 25.42 -8.46 -8.84
CA GLY A 339 26.24 -7.49 -8.11
C GLY A 339 26.14 -7.66 -6.58
N GLY A 340 26.75 -6.72 -5.83
CA GLY A 340 26.74 -6.76 -4.36
C GLY A 340 27.26 -8.08 -3.77
N LEU A 341 26.48 -8.70 -2.87
CA LEU A 341 26.85 -9.94 -2.19
C LEU A 341 27.06 -11.11 -3.16
N ALA A 342 26.30 -11.19 -4.25
CA ALA A 342 26.46 -12.27 -5.23
C ALA A 342 27.86 -12.25 -5.86
N ARG A 343 28.42 -11.07 -6.14
CA ARG A 343 29.80 -10.95 -6.68
C ARG A 343 30.86 -11.42 -5.67
N ILE A 344 30.60 -11.22 -4.38
CA ILE A 344 31.56 -11.53 -3.29
C ILE A 344 31.49 -13.01 -2.90
N THR A 345 30.29 -13.57 -2.89
CA THR A 345 29.99 -14.96 -2.48
C THR A 345 30.01 -15.95 -3.64
N GLN A 346 30.16 -15.45 -4.87
CA GLN A 346 30.33 -16.29 -6.06
C GLN A 346 31.45 -17.31 -5.79
N GLY A 347 31.04 -18.59 -5.88
CA GLY A 347 31.88 -19.79 -5.80
C GLY A 347 32.65 -20.04 -4.52
N GLN A 348 32.21 -19.43 -3.42
CA GLN A 348 32.64 -19.91 -2.12
C GLN A 348 32.32 -21.40 -1.92
N PRO A 349 33.13 -22.14 -1.14
CA PRO A 349 32.82 -23.53 -0.87
C PRO A 349 31.48 -23.69 -0.14
N LEU A 350 30.73 -24.74 -0.48
CA LEU A 350 29.39 -24.96 0.09
C LEU A 350 29.44 -25.45 1.54
N GLU A 351 30.34 -26.39 1.83
CA GLU A 351 30.43 -27.07 3.13
C GLU A 351 31.46 -26.37 4.02
N VAL A 352 31.04 -25.98 5.22
CA VAL A 352 31.95 -25.43 6.23
C VAL A 352 32.75 -26.60 6.82
N ALA A 353 34.07 -26.49 6.77
CA ALA A 353 35.01 -27.51 7.25
C ALA A 353 35.87 -26.98 8.40
N TYR A 354 36.54 -27.89 9.10
CA TYR A 354 37.60 -27.48 10.02
C TYR A 354 38.76 -26.82 9.23
N GLY A 355 39.22 -25.66 9.68
CA GLY A 355 40.16 -24.76 8.99
C GLY A 355 39.49 -23.71 8.10
N SER A 356 38.16 -23.75 7.96
CA SER A 356 37.41 -22.76 7.18
C SER A 356 37.43 -21.39 7.85
N GLN A 357 37.64 -20.36 7.04
CA GLN A 357 37.47 -18.95 7.42
C GLN A 357 36.07 -18.51 7.00
N VAL A 358 35.29 -17.98 7.93
CA VAL A 358 33.86 -17.65 7.76
C VAL A 358 33.50 -16.31 8.38
N THR A 359 32.50 -15.63 7.82
CA THR A 359 31.81 -14.52 8.49
C THR A 359 30.45 -15.00 8.99
N LEU A 360 30.13 -14.70 10.25
CA LEU A 360 28.88 -15.11 10.88
C LEU A 360 27.93 -13.92 10.96
N ARG A 361 26.82 -13.98 10.22
CA ARG A 361 25.76 -12.97 10.24
C ARG A 361 24.62 -13.44 11.12
N SER A 362 24.06 -12.56 11.94
CA SER A 362 22.85 -12.89 12.71
C SER A 362 21.61 -12.87 11.81
N VAL A 363 20.74 -13.88 11.94
CA VAL A 363 19.47 -13.96 11.19
C VAL A 363 18.41 -13.00 11.76
N SER A 364 18.56 -12.60 13.02
CA SER A 364 17.55 -11.88 13.80
C SER A 364 17.95 -10.47 14.22
N SER A 365 19.05 -9.94 13.69
CA SER A 365 19.44 -8.54 13.88
C SER A 365 18.50 -7.60 13.09
N LYS A 366 17.20 -7.58 13.43
CA LYS A 366 16.23 -6.65 12.86
C LYS A 366 16.15 -5.47 13.84
N PRO A 367 16.38 -4.21 13.40
CA PRO A 367 16.30 -3.71 12.02
C PRO A 367 17.60 -3.68 11.21
N ILE A 368 18.79 -3.73 11.82
CA ILE A 368 20.09 -3.54 11.12
C ILE A 368 20.86 -4.87 11.04
N PRO A 369 21.28 -5.34 9.83
CA PRO A 369 22.10 -6.54 9.70
C PRO A 369 23.38 -6.40 10.52
N CYS A 370 23.84 -7.46 11.18
CA CYS A 370 25.10 -7.41 11.90
C CYS A 370 25.88 -8.72 11.81
N TRP A 371 27.21 -8.60 11.83
CA TRP A 371 28.16 -9.70 11.80
C TRP A 371 28.90 -9.83 13.12
N LEU A 372 29.18 -11.06 13.54
CA LEU A 372 30.01 -11.33 14.71
C LEU A 372 31.39 -10.71 14.50
N HIS A 373 31.77 -9.81 15.39
CA HIS A 373 32.91 -8.92 15.23
C HIS A 373 33.79 -8.93 16.48
N SER A 374 35.09 -8.72 16.30
CA SER A 374 35.99 -8.48 17.41
C SER A 374 37.13 -7.56 16.99
N HIS A 375 37.55 -6.66 17.88
CA HIS A 375 38.61 -5.67 17.63
C HIS A 375 39.52 -5.59 18.85
N LYS A 376 40.71 -5.00 18.73
CA LYS A 376 41.76 -5.04 19.77
C LYS A 376 41.38 -4.36 21.11
N ALA A 377 40.22 -3.72 21.21
CA ALA A 377 39.78 -3.10 22.46
C ALA A 377 39.25 -4.15 23.44
N ASN A 378 39.48 -3.90 24.73
CA ASN A 378 39.02 -4.77 25.81
C ASN A 378 37.78 -4.16 26.49
N TYR A 379 36.97 -5.00 27.12
CA TYR A 379 35.91 -4.52 28.00
C TYR A 379 36.52 -3.65 29.13
N PRO A 380 35.85 -2.59 29.59
CA PRO A 380 36.34 -1.80 30.72
C PRO A 380 36.38 -2.67 31.97
N ILE A 381 37.29 -2.42 32.92
CA ILE A 381 37.43 -3.22 34.16
C ILE A 381 36.15 -3.18 35.01
N ARG A 382 35.46 -2.05 34.99
CA ARG A 382 34.14 -1.87 35.61
C ARG A 382 33.20 -1.22 34.61
N TYR A 383 31.97 -1.71 34.54
CA TYR A 383 30.92 -1.05 33.77
C TYR A 383 30.40 0.19 34.51
N GLU A 384 29.61 1.03 33.83
CA GLU A 384 29.07 2.29 34.38
C GLU A 384 28.25 2.09 35.66
N ASN A 385 27.61 0.93 35.83
CA ASN A 385 26.84 0.59 37.03
C ASN A 385 27.69 -0.05 38.15
N GLY A 386 29.02 0.03 38.07
CA GLY A 386 29.94 -0.42 39.12
C GLY A 386 30.19 -1.94 39.15
N ARG A 387 29.53 -2.73 38.30
CA ARG A 387 29.78 -4.18 38.16
C ARG A 387 31.16 -4.44 37.55
N GLY A 388 31.83 -5.48 38.03
CA GLY A 388 33.10 -5.94 37.49
C GLY A 388 32.94 -6.64 36.15
N SER A 389 33.97 -6.51 35.31
CA SER A 389 34.09 -7.09 33.98
C SER A 389 35.33 -8.00 33.90
N SER A 390 35.39 -8.85 32.88
CA SER A 390 36.54 -9.74 32.64
C SER A 390 37.78 -9.02 32.11
N HIS A 391 37.63 -7.78 31.63
CA HIS A 391 38.67 -7.03 30.93
C HIS A 391 39.28 -7.77 29.72
N GLN A 392 38.56 -8.74 29.15
CA GLN A 392 38.95 -9.47 27.95
C GLN A 392 38.63 -8.70 26.67
N GLN A 393 39.05 -9.24 25.52
CA GLN A 393 38.78 -8.61 24.22
C GLN A 393 37.27 -8.54 23.96
N GLN A 394 36.81 -7.39 23.47
CA GLN A 394 35.39 -7.19 23.13
C GLN A 394 34.97 -8.08 21.96
N VAL A 395 33.79 -8.69 22.09
CA VAL A 395 33.09 -9.36 20.99
C VAL A 395 31.72 -8.73 20.85
N THR A 396 31.42 -8.26 19.66
CA THR A 396 30.25 -7.44 19.37
C THR A 396 29.57 -7.92 18.09
N CYS A 397 28.45 -7.29 17.73
CA CYS A 397 27.88 -7.44 16.41
C CYS A 397 27.97 -6.10 15.66
N TYR A 398 28.76 -6.08 14.58
CA TYR A 398 29.04 -4.87 13.81
C TYR A 398 28.15 -4.80 12.56
N PRO A 399 27.54 -3.64 12.24
CA PRO A 399 26.56 -3.54 11.16
C PRO A 399 27.14 -3.35 9.76
N PHE A 400 28.47 -3.40 9.60
CA PHE A 400 29.12 -3.28 8.30
C PHE A 400 30.11 -4.43 8.07
N LYS A 401 30.46 -4.65 6.80
CA LYS A 401 31.47 -5.63 6.41
C LYS A 401 32.86 -5.11 6.74
N ASP A 402 33.61 -5.90 7.51
CA ASP A 402 34.96 -5.58 7.98
C ASP A 402 35.82 -6.85 7.98
N VAL A 403 37.14 -6.67 7.87
CA VAL A 403 38.13 -7.76 7.97
C VAL A 403 38.12 -8.39 9.38
N ASN A 404 37.73 -7.62 10.40
CA ASN A 404 37.51 -8.08 11.76
C ASN A 404 36.21 -8.89 11.97
N ASN A 405 35.46 -9.19 10.90
CA ASN A 405 34.29 -10.07 10.96
C ASN A 405 34.66 -11.54 10.66
N TRP A 406 35.92 -11.83 10.31
CA TRP A 406 36.34 -13.17 9.91
C TRP A 406 36.73 -14.03 11.12
N TRP A 407 36.20 -15.25 11.14
CA TRP A 407 36.43 -16.27 12.16
C TRP A 407 36.92 -17.56 11.50
N ILE A 408 37.81 -18.30 12.17
CA ILE A 408 38.34 -19.58 11.72
C ILE A 408 37.71 -20.68 12.56
N ILE A 409 37.10 -21.67 11.90
CA ILE A 409 36.52 -22.85 12.55
C ILE A 409 37.62 -23.85 12.84
N LYS A 410 38.06 -23.94 14.10
CA LYS A 410 39.18 -24.78 14.54
C LYS A 410 38.69 -26.07 15.21
N ASP A 411 39.39 -27.18 14.93
CA ASP A 411 39.19 -28.46 15.62
C ASP A 411 39.87 -28.38 17.01
N PRO A 412 39.16 -28.63 18.12
CA PRO A 412 39.76 -28.59 19.45
C PRO A 412 40.89 -29.63 19.65
N GLY A 413 40.90 -30.72 18.87
CA GLY A 413 41.90 -31.79 18.95
C GLY A 413 43.13 -31.58 18.08
N ARG A 414 43.20 -30.51 17.27
CA ARG A 414 44.33 -30.24 16.36
C ARG A 414 44.86 -28.83 16.54
N GLN A 415 46.17 -28.66 16.31
CA GLN A 415 46.79 -27.33 16.31
C GLN A 415 46.74 -26.65 14.94
N ASP A 416 46.55 -27.41 13.87
CA ASP A 416 46.50 -26.91 12.50
C ASP A 416 45.29 -25.98 12.30
N LEU A 417 45.53 -24.87 11.60
CA LEU A 417 44.51 -23.87 11.23
C LEU A 417 44.10 -23.96 9.75
N VAL A 418 44.70 -24.89 9.01
CA VAL A 418 44.51 -25.09 7.57
C VAL A 418 43.51 -26.21 7.32
N VAL A 419 42.76 -26.10 6.23
CA VAL A 419 41.80 -27.14 5.83
C VAL A 419 42.52 -28.40 5.36
N SER A 420 42.09 -29.56 5.85
CA SER A 420 42.64 -30.85 5.41
C SER A 420 42.33 -31.15 3.94
N SER A 421 43.18 -31.93 3.28
CA SER A 421 42.90 -32.49 1.95
C SER A 421 42.68 -34.00 2.09
N PRO A 422 41.44 -34.54 1.99
CA PRO A 422 40.17 -33.86 1.68
C PRO A 422 39.58 -33.04 2.86
N PRO A 423 38.71 -32.03 2.59
CA PRO A 423 38.08 -31.21 3.62
C PRO A 423 37.21 -32.06 4.55
N ARG A 424 37.32 -31.84 5.86
CA ARG A 424 36.46 -32.48 6.87
C ARG A 424 35.30 -31.54 7.23
N PRO A 425 34.08 -31.78 6.72
CA PRO A 425 32.94 -30.91 6.99
C PRO A 425 32.51 -30.98 8.46
N VAL A 426 32.04 -29.86 9.00
CA VAL A 426 31.47 -29.76 10.35
C VAL A 426 30.00 -30.20 10.29
N ARG A 427 29.63 -31.12 11.18
CA ARG A 427 28.28 -31.68 11.25
C ARG A 427 27.50 -31.20 12.46
N HIS A 428 26.20 -31.41 12.43
CA HIS A 428 25.34 -31.18 13.59
C HIS A 428 25.84 -31.97 14.80
N GLY A 429 26.02 -31.26 15.92
CA GLY A 429 26.47 -31.83 17.18
C GLY A 429 27.99 -31.83 17.38
N ASP A 430 28.77 -31.49 16.34
CA ASP A 430 30.22 -31.38 16.44
C ASP A 430 30.63 -30.21 17.33
N VAL A 431 31.81 -30.36 17.94
CA VAL A 431 32.43 -29.33 18.78
C VAL A 431 33.49 -28.59 17.98
N VAL A 432 33.44 -27.26 18.06
CA VAL A 432 34.33 -26.34 17.35
C VAL A 432 34.90 -25.30 18.31
N GLN A 433 36.05 -24.75 17.94
CA GLN A 433 36.60 -23.52 18.49
C GLN A 433 36.50 -22.42 17.42
N LEU A 434 36.04 -21.23 17.80
CA LEU A 434 36.00 -20.08 16.89
C LEU A 434 37.18 -19.17 17.21
N LEU A 435 38.14 -19.08 16.28
CA LEU A 435 39.31 -18.23 16.40
C LEU A 435 39.11 -16.96 15.58
N HIS A 436 39.25 -15.79 16.19
CA HIS A 436 39.14 -14.52 15.47
C HIS A 436 40.32 -14.36 14.50
N GLY A 437 40.04 -14.04 13.23
CA GLY A 437 41.02 -14.06 12.14
C GLY A 437 42.19 -13.10 12.35
N MET A 438 41.91 -11.86 12.75
CA MET A 438 42.93 -10.80 12.90
C MET A 438 43.67 -10.86 14.25
N THR A 439 42.95 -11.11 15.35
CA THR A 439 43.58 -11.06 16.69
C THR A 439 44.00 -12.43 17.23
N SER A 440 43.65 -13.51 16.52
CA SER A 440 43.91 -14.89 16.94
C SER A 440 43.45 -15.19 18.38
N ARG A 441 42.37 -14.53 18.84
CA ARG A 441 41.73 -14.82 20.13
C ARG A 441 40.56 -15.76 19.94
N LEU A 442 40.36 -16.64 20.92
CA LEU A 442 39.29 -17.64 20.89
C LEU A 442 38.01 -17.05 21.47
N LEU A 443 36.89 -17.30 20.80
CA LEU A 443 35.56 -16.94 21.29
C LEU A 443 35.29 -17.70 22.59
N ASN A 444 34.96 -16.96 23.63
CA ASN A 444 34.82 -17.46 24.99
C ASN A 444 33.57 -16.86 25.64
N THR A 445 32.95 -17.61 26.53
CA THR A 445 31.93 -17.09 27.44
C THR A 445 32.15 -17.69 28.81
N HIS A 446 31.74 -16.98 29.84
CA HIS A 446 32.10 -17.29 31.22
C HIS A 446 31.08 -16.66 32.17
N ASP A 447 31.17 -16.99 33.46
CA ASP A 447 30.19 -16.56 34.47
C ASP A 447 30.43 -15.12 34.93
N VAL A 448 30.46 -14.19 33.97
CA VAL A 448 30.48 -12.73 34.17
C VAL A 448 29.25 -12.18 33.50
N ALA A 449 28.55 -11.27 34.18
CA ALA A 449 27.32 -10.68 33.65
C ALA A 449 27.61 -9.74 32.48
N ALA A 450 26.82 -9.82 31.41
CA ALA A 450 26.97 -8.96 30.24
C ALA A 450 26.78 -7.46 30.57
N PRO A 451 27.42 -6.55 29.82
CA PRO A 451 27.48 -5.13 30.13
C PRO A 451 26.10 -4.44 30.15
N MET A 452 25.23 -4.71 29.17
CA MET A 452 23.88 -4.13 29.12
C MET A 452 22.83 -5.10 29.68
N SER A 453 23.06 -6.41 29.52
CA SER A 453 22.10 -7.46 29.91
C SER A 453 22.59 -8.27 31.13
N PRO A 454 22.38 -7.81 32.38
CA PRO A 454 22.94 -8.45 33.58
C PRO A 454 22.49 -9.91 33.81
N HIS A 455 21.37 -10.31 33.20
CA HIS A 455 20.83 -11.66 33.31
C HIS A 455 21.53 -12.68 32.38
N ALA A 456 22.34 -12.21 31.43
CA ALA A 456 23.06 -13.03 30.47
C ALA A 456 24.57 -13.00 30.72
N GLN A 457 25.29 -13.96 30.14
CA GLN A 457 26.75 -14.09 30.26
C GLN A 457 27.47 -13.20 29.24
N GLU A 458 28.59 -12.61 29.65
CA GLU A 458 29.50 -11.89 28.77
C GLU A 458 30.15 -12.86 27.77
N VAL A 459 30.22 -12.42 26.51
CA VAL A 459 30.95 -13.10 25.44
C VAL A 459 32.17 -12.26 25.09
N SER A 460 33.33 -12.88 25.05
CA SER A 460 34.62 -12.21 24.92
C SER A 460 35.60 -13.00 24.05
N GLY A 461 36.65 -12.33 23.58
CA GLY A 461 37.83 -12.98 23.03
C GLY A 461 38.80 -13.26 24.17
N TYR A 462 39.09 -14.53 24.45
CA TYR A 462 39.92 -14.92 25.60
C TYR A 462 41.32 -14.33 25.52
N ILE A 463 41.72 -13.62 26.58
CA ILE A 463 43.08 -13.14 26.80
C ILE A 463 43.61 -13.84 28.05
N ASP A 464 44.73 -14.54 27.91
CA ASP A 464 45.42 -15.13 29.04
C ASP A 464 46.19 -14.05 29.80
N PHE A 465 45.62 -13.57 30.90
CA PHE A 465 46.25 -12.62 31.82
C PHE A 465 47.07 -13.32 32.91
N ASN A 466 47.34 -14.63 32.82
CA ASN A 466 48.03 -15.40 33.85
C ASN A 466 47.31 -15.40 35.22
N VAL A 467 46.00 -15.12 35.23
CA VAL A 467 45.14 -15.04 36.43
C VAL A 467 43.94 -15.97 36.28
N SER A 468 44.00 -17.12 36.97
CA SER A 468 42.96 -18.03 37.51
C SER A 468 41.68 -18.42 36.74
N MET A 469 41.39 -17.92 35.54
CA MET A 469 40.23 -18.35 34.75
C MET A 469 40.68 -19.17 33.54
N PRO A 470 40.45 -20.51 33.54
CA PRO A 470 40.75 -21.33 32.38
C PRO A 470 39.86 -20.92 31.20
N ALA A 471 40.40 -20.99 29.99
CA ALA A 471 39.63 -20.72 28.78
C ALA A 471 38.44 -21.69 28.64
N GLN A 472 37.24 -21.15 28.44
CA GLN A 472 36.02 -21.91 28.14
C GLN A 472 35.59 -21.55 26.71
N ASN A 473 36.23 -22.20 25.73
CA ASN A 473 36.19 -21.80 24.32
C ASN A 473 35.57 -22.86 23.41
N LEU A 474 34.89 -23.87 23.98
CA LEU A 474 34.31 -24.97 23.23
C LEU A 474 32.83 -24.69 22.94
N TRP A 475 32.48 -24.73 21.66
CA TRP A 475 31.14 -24.47 21.16
C TRP A 475 30.62 -25.68 20.38
N LYS A 476 29.45 -26.18 20.74
CA LYS A 476 28.75 -27.22 20.01
C LYS A 476 27.86 -26.59 18.94
N VAL A 477 27.98 -27.07 17.70
CA VAL A 477 27.21 -26.60 16.55
C VAL A 477 25.85 -27.29 16.52
N ASP A 478 24.78 -26.50 16.51
CA ASP A 478 23.41 -26.99 16.41
C ASP A 478 22.72 -26.39 15.18
N ILE A 479 22.35 -27.23 14.20
CA ILE A 479 21.76 -26.79 12.93
C ILE A 479 20.24 -26.80 13.10
N ALA A 480 19.63 -25.62 13.12
CA ALA A 480 18.21 -25.43 13.43
C ALA A 480 17.30 -25.89 12.28
N ASN A 481 17.70 -25.66 11.03
CA ASN A 481 16.92 -25.97 9.83
C ASN A 481 17.32 -27.31 9.18
N ARG A 482 17.58 -28.33 9.99
CA ARG A 482 17.92 -29.66 9.49
C ARG A 482 16.73 -30.30 8.74
N GLU A 483 16.88 -30.51 7.44
CA GLU A 483 16.05 -31.45 6.68
C GLU A 483 16.66 -32.86 6.82
N ALA A 484 15.83 -33.92 6.72
CA ALA A 484 16.19 -35.30 7.08
C ALA A 484 17.42 -35.90 6.34
N GLU A 485 17.99 -35.19 5.35
CA GLU A 485 19.13 -35.64 4.54
C GLU A 485 20.39 -34.76 4.66
N GLN A 486 20.40 -33.64 5.42
CA GLN A 486 21.52 -32.70 5.45
C GLN A 486 21.99 -32.31 6.87
N ASP A 487 22.83 -33.16 7.47
CA ASP A 487 23.48 -32.90 8.77
C ASP A 487 24.76 -32.04 8.67
N VAL A 488 25.09 -31.52 7.49
CA VAL A 488 26.33 -30.78 7.22
C VAL A 488 26.08 -29.27 7.30
N TRP A 489 26.98 -28.53 7.95
CA TRP A 489 26.93 -27.08 8.01
C TRP A 489 27.27 -26.47 6.64
N LYS A 490 26.28 -25.84 6.00
CA LYS A 490 26.40 -25.22 4.68
C LYS A 490 26.33 -23.69 4.73
N THR A 491 27.05 -23.05 3.81
CA THR A 491 27.08 -21.58 3.67
C THR A 491 25.76 -21.03 3.13
N ILE A 492 25.28 -19.91 3.67
CA ILE A 492 24.01 -19.21 3.37
C ILE A 492 22.74 -20.02 3.68
N LEU A 493 22.77 -21.34 3.56
CA LEU A 493 21.60 -22.21 3.72
C LEU A 493 21.38 -22.64 5.16
N SER A 494 22.44 -22.97 5.92
CA SER A 494 22.28 -23.49 7.28
C SER A 494 22.11 -22.36 8.29
N GLU A 495 21.05 -22.49 9.08
CA GLU A 495 20.81 -21.69 10.27
C GLU A 495 21.38 -22.41 11.48
N VAL A 496 22.42 -21.84 12.10
CA VAL A 496 23.16 -22.50 13.19
C VAL A 496 23.05 -21.75 14.50
N ARG A 497 23.02 -22.53 15.59
CA ARG A 497 23.16 -22.08 16.97
C ARG A 497 24.49 -22.58 17.50
N LEU A 498 25.22 -21.70 18.16
CA LEU A 498 26.47 -22.03 18.83
C LEU A 498 26.20 -22.17 20.32
N ILE A 499 26.27 -23.41 20.82
CA ILE A 499 25.97 -23.75 22.22
C ILE A 499 27.28 -23.93 22.96
N HIS A 500 27.54 -23.09 23.94
CA HIS A 500 28.70 -23.21 24.80
C HIS A 500 28.62 -24.48 25.66
N ILE A 501 29.66 -25.30 25.68
CA ILE A 501 29.62 -26.61 26.35
C ILE A 501 29.56 -26.49 27.87
N ASN A 502 30.38 -25.60 28.45
CA ASN A 502 30.53 -25.53 29.90
C ASN A 502 29.30 -24.93 30.59
N THR A 503 28.70 -23.89 30.00
CA THR A 503 27.57 -23.17 30.60
C THR A 503 26.23 -23.48 29.96
N SER A 504 26.19 -24.26 28.87
CA SER A 504 25.01 -24.52 28.02
C SER A 504 24.36 -23.24 27.43
N ALA A 505 25.05 -22.11 27.50
CA ALA A 505 24.58 -20.84 26.96
C ALA A 505 24.67 -20.83 25.43
N VAL A 506 23.73 -20.17 24.77
CA VAL A 506 23.72 -19.98 23.31
C VAL A 506 24.19 -18.59 22.98
N LEU A 507 25.04 -18.50 21.96
CA LEU A 507 25.49 -17.23 21.40
C LEU A 507 24.31 -16.49 20.77
N LYS A 508 23.95 -15.35 21.34
CA LYS A 508 22.73 -14.60 21.00
C LYS A 508 22.99 -13.09 20.99
N LEU A 509 22.17 -12.37 20.21
CA LEU A 509 22.10 -10.92 20.31
C LEU A 509 21.16 -10.50 21.44
N SER A 510 21.62 -9.58 22.28
CA SER A 510 20.79 -8.98 23.34
C SER A 510 19.77 -7.99 22.78
N GLY A 511 20.11 -7.30 21.69
CA GLY A 511 19.29 -6.26 21.07
C GLY A 511 19.60 -4.84 21.58
N SER A 512 20.45 -4.71 22.60
CA SER A 512 20.94 -3.42 23.08
C SER A 512 22.28 -3.04 22.42
N SER A 513 22.48 -1.73 22.23
CA SER A 513 23.77 -1.18 21.80
C SER A 513 24.67 -0.92 22.99
N LEU A 514 25.97 -1.17 22.82
CA LEU A 514 26.99 -0.85 23.82
C LEU A 514 27.19 0.68 23.92
N PRO A 515 27.72 1.18 25.05
CA PRO A 515 28.09 2.59 25.19
C PRO A 515 29.28 3.00 24.30
N GLU A 516 29.79 4.23 24.48
CA GLU A 516 30.87 4.78 23.65
C GLU A 516 32.16 3.94 23.67
N TRP A 517 32.48 3.30 24.79
CA TRP A 517 33.65 2.41 24.91
C TRP A 517 33.55 1.15 24.03
N GLY A 518 32.33 0.79 23.60
CA GLY A 518 32.04 -0.30 22.67
C GLY A 518 31.63 0.19 21.28
N TYR A 519 31.97 1.45 20.95
CA TYR A 519 31.70 2.09 19.65
C TYR A 519 30.23 2.05 19.19
N ARG A 520 29.28 1.99 20.14
CA ARG A 520 27.83 1.87 19.85
C ARG A 520 27.46 0.64 19.00
N GLN A 521 28.29 -0.40 19.04
CA GLN A 521 28.02 -1.68 18.38
C GLN A 521 27.00 -2.51 19.20
N LEU A 522 26.39 -3.52 18.59
CA LEU A 522 25.38 -4.34 19.27
C LEU A 522 26.02 -5.36 20.21
N GLU A 523 25.37 -5.57 21.37
CA GLU A 523 25.80 -6.51 22.41
C GLU A 523 25.54 -7.98 22.00
N VAL A 524 26.59 -8.80 22.07
CA VAL A 524 26.54 -10.25 21.93
C VAL A 524 26.66 -10.89 23.32
N VAL A 525 25.76 -11.82 23.63
CA VAL A 525 25.64 -12.44 24.96
C VAL A 525 25.49 -13.96 24.87
N GLY A 526 25.86 -14.64 25.96
CA GLY A 526 25.56 -16.05 26.19
C GLY A 526 24.31 -16.18 27.07
N ASP A 527 23.21 -16.68 26.53
CA ASP A 527 21.95 -16.83 27.27
C ASP A 527 21.44 -18.27 27.23
N LYS A 528 20.68 -18.69 28.25
CA LYS A 528 20.13 -20.05 28.30
C LYS A 528 18.98 -20.19 27.29
N ILE A 529 18.85 -21.39 26.72
CA ILE A 529 17.73 -21.70 25.81
C ILE A 529 16.45 -21.79 26.62
N TYR A 530 15.54 -20.83 26.45
CA TYR A 530 14.16 -20.96 26.90
C TYR A 530 13.35 -21.79 25.91
N LYS A 531 12.38 -22.58 26.40
CA LYS A 531 11.47 -23.37 25.55
C LYS A 531 10.58 -22.42 24.72
N GLY A 532 11.05 -22.10 23.52
CA GLY A 532 10.38 -21.26 22.51
C GLY A 532 11.34 -20.98 21.35
N TYR A 533 10.82 -20.77 20.14
CA TYR A 533 11.65 -20.39 18.99
C TYR A 533 12.18 -18.95 19.20
N GLN A 534 13.48 -18.82 19.52
CA GLN A 534 14.14 -17.51 19.63
C GLN A 534 15.06 -17.28 18.42
N PRO A 535 14.67 -16.41 17.47
CA PRO A 535 15.47 -16.15 16.28
C PRO A 535 16.81 -15.44 16.59
N SER A 536 16.92 -14.76 17.75
CA SER A 536 18.10 -13.97 18.17
C SER A 536 19.38 -14.77 18.44
N GLY A 537 19.28 -16.09 18.58
CA GLY A 537 20.43 -17.00 18.75
C GLY A 537 20.87 -17.72 17.48
N VAL A 538 20.30 -17.36 16.32
CA VAL A 538 20.55 -18.03 15.04
C VAL A 538 21.51 -17.22 14.18
N TRP A 539 22.53 -17.90 13.67
CA TRP A 539 23.60 -17.35 12.85
C TRP A 539 23.66 -18.07 11.50
N ASN A 540 24.14 -17.37 10.48
CA ASN A 540 24.35 -17.89 9.13
C ASN A 540 25.77 -17.54 8.69
N VAL A 541 26.42 -18.46 7.96
CA VAL A 541 27.71 -18.19 7.32
C VAL A 541 27.45 -17.50 5.98
N GLU A 542 27.80 -16.22 5.89
CA GLU A 542 27.57 -15.42 4.69
C GLU A 542 28.72 -15.56 3.69
N GLU A 543 29.94 -15.29 4.14
CA GLU A 543 31.18 -15.44 3.35
C GLU A 543 32.01 -16.60 3.90
N HIS A 544 32.59 -17.40 3.01
CA HIS A 544 33.35 -18.59 3.37
C HIS A 544 34.55 -18.82 2.44
N ARG A 545 35.68 -19.23 3.03
CA ARG A 545 36.91 -19.60 2.33
C ARG A 545 37.59 -20.76 3.04
N TYR A 546 38.27 -21.63 2.30
CA TYR A 546 39.17 -22.61 2.90
C TYR A 546 40.52 -21.95 3.20
N GLY A 547 40.93 -21.92 4.46
CA GLY A 547 42.25 -21.41 4.85
C GLY A 547 43.36 -22.30 4.27
N ARG A 548 44.34 -21.67 3.60
CA ARG A 548 45.48 -22.37 2.96
C ARG A 548 46.81 -22.00 3.61
N SER A 549 46.96 -20.77 4.10
CA SER A 549 48.19 -20.31 4.74
C SER A 549 48.35 -20.72 6.20
N LEU A 550 49.58 -21.12 6.56
CA LEU A 550 50.00 -21.44 7.93
C LEU A 550 50.46 -20.19 8.69
N GLU A 551 51.15 -19.26 8.01
CA GLU A 551 51.70 -18.06 8.63
C GLU A 551 50.64 -16.98 8.89
N GLN A 552 50.78 -16.24 9.99
CA GLN A 552 49.82 -15.19 10.35
C GLN A 552 49.79 -14.05 9.34
N ARG A 553 50.95 -13.61 8.85
CA ARG A 553 51.04 -12.49 7.89
C ARG A 553 50.40 -12.83 6.54
N GLU A 554 50.56 -14.06 6.07
CA GLU A 554 49.91 -14.53 4.86
C GLU A 554 48.41 -14.68 5.04
N ARG A 555 47.94 -15.17 6.21
CA ARG A 555 46.51 -15.20 6.53
C ARG A 555 45.88 -13.82 6.54
N GLU A 556 46.55 -12.82 7.11
CA GLU A 556 46.09 -11.43 7.05
C GLU A 556 45.97 -10.95 5.59
N LEU A 557 46.94 -11.27 4.73
CA LEU A 557 46.89 -10.94 3.30
C LEU A 557 45.78 -11.71 2.55
N GLU A 558 45.55 -12.99 2.88
CA GLU A 558 44.46 -13.79 2.34
C GLU A 558 43.09 -13.19 2.70
N LEU A 559 42.92 -12.73 3.94
CA LEU A 559 41.70 -12.07 4.42
C LEU A 559 41.43 -10.75 3.68
N HIS A 560 42.47 -10.07 3.22
CA HIS A 560 42.35 -8.84 2.41
C HIS A 560 42.08 -9.09 0.91
N SER A 561 42.25 -10.32 0.42
CA SER A 561 42.07 -10.65 -1.01
C SER A 561 40.58 -10.89 -1.41
N PRO A 562 40.16 -10.60 -2.65
CA PRO A 562 38.80 -10.87 -3.11
C PRO A 562 38.57 -12.36 -3.45
N THR A 563 37.37 -12.88 -3.17
CA THR A 563 36.93 -14.23 -3.55
C THR A 563 36.40 -14.27 -4.99
N HIS A 564 36.88 -15.21 -5.80
CA HIS A 564 36.45 -15.42 -7.19
C HIS A 564 36.37 -16.91 -7.54
N ILE A 565 35.20 -17.53 -7.49
CA ILE A 565 34.86 -18.81 -8.15
C ILE A 565 33.37 -18.71 -8.54
N ASP A 566 32.75 -19.63 -9.31
CA ASP A 566 31.34 -19.52 -9.71
C ASP A 566 30.43 -20.65 -9.17
N ILE A 567 29.32 -20.32 -8.51
CA ILE A 567 28.18 -21.23 -8.25
C ILE A 567 26.87 -20.42 -8.28
N ASN A 568 25.85 -20.93 -8.98
CA ASN A 568 24.55 -20.29 -9.12
C ASN A 568 23.56 -20.77 -8.04
N ARG A 569 22.87 -19.86 -7.35
CA ARG A 569 21.84 -20.19 -6.34
C ARG A 569 20.53 -19.50 -6.70
N ASN A 570 19.49 -20.29 -7.00
CA ASN A 570 18.17 -19.78 -7.38
C ASN A 570 17.18 -19.93 -6.21
N LEU A 571 16.75 -18.80 -5.64
CA LEU A 571 15.60 -18.76 -4.74
C LEU A 571 14.28 -18.81 -5.52
N THR A 572 13.26 -19.42 -4.93
CA THR A 572 11.91 -19.43 -5.50
C THR A 572 11.26 -18.04 -5.38
N PHE A 573 10.37 -17.72 -6.33
CA PHE A 573 9.62 -16.46 -6.32
C PHE A 573 8.81 -16.28 -5.02
N ILE A 574 8.15 -17.33 -4.53
CA ILE A 574 7.31 -17.25 -3.32
C ILE A 574 8.14 -16.91 -2.08
N ALA A 575 9.35 -17.47 -1.96
CA ALA A 575 10.26 -17.11 -0.87
C ALA A 575 10.65 -15.63 -0.93
N LYS A 576 11.05 -15.14 -2.12
CA LYS A 576 11.37 -13.72 -2.35
C LYS A 576 10.18 -12.80 -2.06
N PHE A 577 8.99 -13.19 -2.50
CA PHE A 577 7.75 -12.43 -2.30
C PHE A 577 7.39 -12.33 -0.81
N LEU A 578 7.34 -13.45 -0.09
CA LEU A 578 6.98 -13.46 1.33
C LEU A 578 7.99 -12.67 2.17
N GLU A 579 9.28 -12.79 1.85
CA GLU A 579 10.33 -12.03 2.52
C GLU A 579 10.17 -10.52 2.28
N LEU A 580 9.99 -10.10 1.02
CA LEU A 580 9.77 -8.69 0.68
C LEU A 580 8.51 -8.13 1.34
N GLN A 581 7.39 -8.86 1.29
CA GLN A 581 6.12 -8.47 1.92
C GLN A 581 6.27 -8.26 3.43
N TRP A 582 6.93 -9.20 4.10
CA TRP A 582 7.19 -9.09 5.52
C TRP A 582 8.03 -7.85 5.84
N LYS A 583 9.04 -7.55 5.01
CA LYS A 583 9.90 -6.37 5.19
C LYS A 583 9.15 -5.07 4.98
N MET A 584 8.34 -4.97 3.93
CA MET A 584 7.49 -3.80 3.68
C MET A 584 6.51 -3.50 4.83
N LEU A 585 6.08 -4.52 5.58
CA LEU A 585 5.16 -4.36 6.72
C LEU A 585 5.85 -4.12 8.07
N THR A 586 7.10 -4.57 8.24
CA THR A 586 7.78 -4.58 9.56
C THR A 586 8.94 -3.61 9.70
N VAL A 587 9.55 -3.19 8.58
CA VAL A 587 10.57 -2.14 8.64
C VAL A 587 9.86 -0.84 9.03
N LYS A 588 10.29 -0.25 10.14
CA LYS A 588 9.88 1.06 10.61
C LYS A 588 11.14 1.92 10.63
N HIS A 589 11.19 2.97 9.81
CA HIS A 589 12.19 4.01 9.99
C HIS A 589 11.87 4.84 11.24
N GLU A 590 12.90 5.42 11.87
CA GLU A 590 12.73 6.35 12.98
C GLU A 590 11.83 7.51 12.52
N ASP A 591 10.67 7.64 13.17
CA ASP A 591 9.68 8.68 12.91
C ASP A 591 10.25 10.05 13.28
N SER A 592 11.06 10.65 12.40
CA SER A 592 11.37 12.06 12.52
C SER A 592 10.08 12.85 12.25
N GLU A 593 9.60 13.58 13.26
CA GLU A 593 8.42 14.44 13.12
C GLU A 593 8.67 15.45 11.99
N HIS A 594 7.94 15.29 10.88
CA HIS A 594 8.05 16.19 9.74
C HIS A 594 7.20 17.44 9.98
N LYS A 595 7.73 18.63 9.67
CA LYS A 595 7.05 19.92 9.90
C LYS A 595 5.61 19.99 9.34
N TYR A 596 5.41 19.43 8.14
CA TYR A 596 4.09 19.42 7.47
C TYR A 596 3.25 18.17 7.77
N SER A 597 3.64 17.36 8.76
CA SER A 597 2.80 16.27 9.24
C SER A 597 1.51 16.82 9.83
N SER A 598 0.41 16.07 9.71
CA SER A 598 -0.91 16.52 10.16
C SER A 598 -1.73 15.40 10.76
N SER A 599 -2.63 15.77 11.68
CA SER A 599 -3.52 14.82 12.34
C SER A 599 -4.80 14.59 11.53
N PRO A 600 -5.45 13.40 11.62
CA PRO A 600 -6.70 13.15 10.91
C PRO A 600 -7.82 14.16 11.18
N LEU A 601 -7.87 14.78 12.36
CA LEU A 601 -8.89 15.78 12.72
C LEU A 601 -8.68 17.12 11.98
N GLU A 602 -7.43 17.48 11.69
CA GLU A 602 -7.10 18.69 10.94
C GLU A 602 -7.54 18.62 9.48
N TRP A 603 -7.68 17.41 8.93
CA TRP A 603 -8.11 17.21 7.54
C TRP A 603 -9.56 17.60 7.31
N ILE A 604 -10.47 17.30 8.25
CA ILE A 604 -11.89 17.68 8.14
C ILE A 604 -12.01 19.20 8.02
N THR A 605 -11.27 19.93 8.86
CA THR A 605 -11.38 21.38 8.90
C THR A 605 -10.49 22.05 7.86
N MET A 606 -9.50 21.36 7.28
CA MET A 606 -8.44 21.94 6.44
C MET A 606 -7.58 22.96 7.22
N ASN A 607 -7.18 22.59 8.43
CA ASN A 607 -6.29 23.42 9.27
C ASN A 607 -4.85 23.45 8.76
N THR A 608 -4.39 22.37 8.12
CA THR A 608 -3.01 22.24 7.64
C THR A 608 -2.92 22.39 6.13
N ASN A 609 -1.84 22.99 5.63
CA ASN A 609 -1.44 22.98 4.23
C ASN A 609 -0.03 22.39 4.10
N ILE A 610 0.33 21.94 2.89
CA ILE A 610 1.68 21.45 2.61
C ILE A 610 2.28 22.31 1.50
N ALA A 611 3.48 22.86 1.74
CA ALA A 611 4.23 23.56 0.70
C ALA A 611 4.91 22.55 -0.22
N TYR A 612 4.49 22.53 -1.48
CA TYR A 612 4.97 21.58 -2.48
C TYR A 612 6.23 22.08 -3.18
N TRP A 613 6.27 23.38 -3.48
CA TRP A 613 7.41 24.01 -4.11
C TRP A 613 7.42 25.50 -3.81
N LEU A 614 8.62 26.05 -3.60
CA LEU A 614 8.87 27.47 -3.35
C LEU A 614 9.98 27.90 -4.32
N HIS A 615 9.76 28.96 -5.08
CA HIS A 615 10.79 29.45 -5.99
C HIS A 615 11.97 30.05 -5.20
N PRO A 616 13.24 29.78 -5.58
CA PRO A 616 14.40 30.24 -4.83
C PRO A 616 14.60 31.76 -4.86
N ALA A 617 14.17 32.46 -5.93
CA ALA A 617 14.33 33.91 -6.09
C ALA A 617 13.01 34.73 -6.07
N SER A 618 11.86 34.10 -6.29
CA SER A 618 10.60 34.79 -6.53
C SER A 618 9.55 34.36 -5.51
N ASN A 619 8.41 35.04 -5.44
CA ASN A 619 7.30 34.67 -4.55
C ASN A 619 6.38 33.59 -5.16
N ALA A 620 6.79 32.93 -6.25
CA ALA A 620 6.03 31.84 -6.84
C ALA A 620 6.11 30.59 -5.93
N GLN A 621 4.95 30.02 -5.61
CA GLN A 621 4.85 28.88 -4.73
C GLN A 621 3.66 28.00 -5.08
N ILE A 622 3.79 26.71 -4.80
CA ILE A 622 2.75 25.71 -4.97
C ILE A 622 2.45 25.08 -3.63
N HIS A 623 1.18 25.05 -3.24
CA HIS A 623 0.73 24.47 -1.99
C HIS A 623 -0.41 23.48 -2.23
N LEU A 624 -0.41 22.40 -1.47
CA LEU A 624 -1.55 21.52 -1.34
C LEU A 624 -2.58 22.18 -0.42
N ILE A 625 -3.51 22.91 -1.02
CA ILE A 625 -4.66 23.53 -0.37
C ILE A 625 -5.90 23.14 -1.18
N GLY A 626 -6.94 22.66 -0.48
CA GLY A 626 -8.21 22.33 -1.11
C GLY A 626 -9.08 23.55 -1.38
N ASN A 627 -10.14 23.36 -2.15
CA ASN A 627 -11.15 24.40 -2.32
C ASN A 627 -11.96 24.50 -1.03
N PHE A 628 -11.75 25.58 -0.27
CA PHE A 628 -12.36 25.78 1.04
C PHE A 628 -13.90 25.66 1.02
N VAL A 629 -14.52 26.18 -0.03
CA VAL A 629 -15.99 26.12 -0.19
C VAL A 629 -16.43 24.70 -0.47
N THR A 630 -15.77 23.98 -1.38
CA THR A 630 -16.10 22.57 -1.65
C THR A 630 -15.93 21.71 -0.41
N TRP A 631 -14.85 21.91 0.34
CA TRP A 631 -14.55 21.15 1.56
C TRP A 631 -15.61 21.35 2.65
N THR A 632 -16.01 22.60 2.89
CA THR A 632 -17.06 22.93 3.87
C THR A 632 -18.42 22.40 3.43
N LEU A 633 -18.77 22.50 2.14
CA LEU A 633 -19.98 21.92 1.59
C LEU A 633 -19.99 20.39 1.69
N ALA A 634 -18.84 19.72 1.51
CA ALA A 634 -18.72 18.27 1.62
C ALA A 634 -19.00 17.79 3.06
N ASN A 635 -18.43 18.48 4.06
CA ASN A 635 -18.68 18.22 5.48
C ASN A 635 -20.16 18.46 5.84
N LEU A 636 -20.73 19.58 5.38
CA LEU A 636 -22.14 19.89 5.62
C LEU A 636 -23.06 18.85 4.97
N ALA A 637 -22.78 18.44 3.73
CA ALA A 637 -23.55 17.42 3.03
C ALA A 637 -23.50 16.08 3.76
N LEU A 638 -22.34 15.68 4.29
CA LEU A 638 -22.20 14.47 5.09
C LEU A 638 -23.04 14.55 6.39
N ALA A 639 -22.97 15.67 7.12
CA ALA A 639 -23.76 15.87 8.33
C ALA A 639 -25.27 15.82 8.05
N VAL A 640 -25.72 16.51 6.98
CA VAL A 640 -27.12 16.50 6.54
C VAL A 640 -27.54 15.10 6.11
N TYR A 641 -26.71 14.38 5.36
CA TYR A 641 -26.99 12.99 4.96
C TYR A 641 -27.18 12.09 6.18
N VAL A 642 -26.27 12.14 7.17
CA VAL A 642 -26.38 11.33 8.40
C VAL A 642 -27.66 11.67 9.16
N LEU A 643 -28.01 12.94 9.28
CA LEU A 643 -29.23 13.38 9.97
C LEU A 643 -30.49 12.90 9.23
N LEU A 644 -30.52 13.02 7.90
CA LEU A 644 -31.61 12.49 7.06
C LEU A 644 -31.71 10.97 7.19
N PHE A 645 -30.59 10.25 7.08
CA PHE A 645 -30.54 8.80 7.21
C PHE A 645 -31.06 8.32 8.57
N LEU A 646 -30.58 8.91 9.67
CA LEU A 646 -31.02 8.55 11.02
C LEU A 646 -32.50 8.89 11.23
N SER A 647 -32.96 10.05 10.78
CA SER A 647 -34.36 10.45 10.91
C SER A 647 -35.31 9.52 10.14
N TYR A 648 -34.98 9.17 8.89
CA TYR A 648 -35.75 8.20 8.11
C TYR A 648 -35.68 6.79 8.70
N LEU A 649 -34.52 6.37 9.22
CA LEU A 649 -34.38 5.06 9.86
C LEU A 649 -35.28 4.96 11.11
N LEU A 650 -35.24 5.98 11.98
CA LEU A 650 -36.07 6.05 13.19
C LEU A 650 -37.57 6.08 12.86
N ARG A 651 -37.96 6.85 11.84
CA ARG A 651 -39.36 6.93 11.40
C ARG A 651 -39.85 5.64 10.75
N ARG A 652 -39.04 5.01 9.90
CA ARG A 652 -39.35 3.70 9.32
C ARG A 652 -39.46 2.61 10.39
N ARG A 653 -38.62 2.64 11.45
CA ARG A 653 -38.78 1.75 12.61
C ARG A 653 -40.12 1.96 13.34
N ARG A 654 -40.68 3.17 13.29
CA ARG A 654 -42.03 3.50 13.78
C ARG A 654 -43.13 3.28 12.74
N LYS A 655 -42.84 2.63 11.61
CA LYS A 655 -43.75 2.39 10.48
C LYS A 655 -44.30 3.68 9.84
N ILE A 656 -43.55 4.78 9.93
CA ILE A 656 -43.82 6.03 9.22
C ILE A 656 -42.89 6.07 8.01
N GLU A 657 -43.46 5.88 6.82
CA GLU A 657 -42.73 5.85 5.55
C GLU A 657 -42.82 7.20 4.84
N ASP A 658 -41.82 8.06 5.04
CA ASP A 658 -41.79 9.41 4.44
C ASP A 658 -41.51 9.41 2.94
N ILE A 659 -40.71 8.45 2.48
CA ILE A 659 -40.26 8.34 1.09
C ILE A 659 -40.56 6.94 0.54
N PRO A 660 -40.82 6.82 -0.77
CA PRO A 660 -41.01 5.53 -1.42
C PRO A 660 -39.85 4.58 -1.18
N GLU A 661 -40.12 3.29 -1.20
CA GLU A 661 -39.11 2.25 -0.94
C GLU A 661 -37.95 2.27 -1.94
N ALA A 662 -38.24 2.52 -3.22
CA ALA A 662 -37.20 2.65 -4.26
C ALA A 662 -36.23 3.81 -3.96
N THR A 663 -36.75 4.97 -3.55
CA THR A 663 -35.95 6.15 -3.17
C THR A 663 -35.12 5.87 -1.92
N TRP A 664 -35.67 5.16 -0.94
CA TRP A 664 -34.92 4.76 0.25
C TRP A 664 -33.75 3.84 -0.10
N CYS A 665 -33.99 2.85 -0.94
CA CYS A 665 -32.97 1.96 -1.47
C CYS A 665 -31.87 2.74 -2.22
N GLN A 666 -32.25 3.67 -3.10
CA GLN A 666 -31.32 4.55 -3.80
C GLN A 666 -30.46 5.38 -2.82
N LEU A 667 -31.08 6.01 -1.81
CA LEU A 667 -30.39 6.81 -0.79
C LEU A 667 -29.41 5.95 0.02
N LEU A 668 -29.80 4.72 0.39
CA LEU A 668 -28.94 3.77 1.09
C LEU A 668 -27.72 3.40 0.25
N GLN A 669 -27.91 3.07 -1.02
CA GLN A 669 -26.81 2.70 -1.91
C GLN A 669 -25.84 3.87 -2.11
N ALA A 670 -26.36 5.08 -2.34
CA ALA A 670 -25.54 6.29 -2.42
C ALA A 670 -24.81 6.58 -1.10
N GLY A 671 -25.46 6.32 0.03
CA GLY A 671 -24.87 6.40 1.36
C GLY A 671 -23.71 5.44 1.58
N VAL A 672 -23.90 4.17 1.24
CA VAL A 672 -22.86 3.13 1.36
C VAL A 672 -21.67 3.50 0.47
N VAL A 673 -21.90 3.94 -0.75
CA VAL A 673 -20.81 4.30 -1.67
C VAL A 673 -20.11 5.59 -1.25
N CYS A 674 -20.84 6.69 -0.99
CA CYS A 674 -20.25 7.99 -0.71
C CYS A 674 -19.85 8.15 0.77
N ALA A 675 -20.79 7.99 1.71
CA ALA A 675 -20.49 8.15 3.14
C ALA A 675 -19.69 6.95 3.68
N GLY A 676 -19.98 5.73 3.23
CA GLY A 676 -19.16 4.56 3.54
C GLY A 676 -17.77 4.64 2.91
N GLY A 677 -17.67 5.09 1.65
CA GLY A 677 -16.40 5.39 0.98
C GLY A 677 -15.54 6.41 1.73
N TRP A 678 -16.15 7.48 2.22
CA TRP A 678 -15.49 8.44 3.10
C TRP A 678 -15.01 7.77 4.40
N ALA A 679 -15.89 7.02 5.09
CA ALA A 679 -15.58 6.42 6.37
C ALA A 679 -14.42 5.40 6.30
N VAL A 680 -14.44 4.48 5.33
CA VAL A 680 -13.38 3.47 5.19
C VAL A 680 -12.04 4.08 4.80
N ASN A 681 -12.03 5.19 4.05
CA ASN A 681 -10.79 5.88 3.66
C ASN A 681 -10.37 6.97 4.67
N TYR A 682 -11.07 7.13 5.79
CA TYR A 682 -10.75 8.15 6.80
C TYR A 682 -10.50 7.55 8.19
N LEU A 683 -11.41 6.70 8.68
CA LEU A 683 -11.37 6.17 10.05
C LEU A 683 -10.12 5.32 10.37
N PRO A 684 -9.57 4.50 9.45
CA PRO A 684 -8.38 3.70 9.76
C PRO A 684 -7.17 4.54 10.17
N PHE A 685 -7.05 5.80 9.72
CA PHE A 685 -5.92 6.65 10.03
C PHE A 685 -5.82 7.03 11.52
N PHE A 686 -6.91 6.94 12.28
CA PHE A 686 -6.88 7.14 13.74
C PHE A 686 -6.17 6.00 14.48
N MET A 687 -6.05 4.83 13.86
CA MET A 687 -5.41 3.64 14.44
C MET A 687 -3.98 3.44 13.92
N MET A 688 -3.49 4.35 13.06
CA MET A 688 -2.18 4.23 12.44
C MET A 688 -1.15 5.07 13.20
N GLU A 689 -0.14 4.38 13.75
CA GLU A 689 1.06 5.00 14.31
C GLU A 689 2.09 5.20 13.19
N LYS A 690 1.84 6.18 12.32
CA LYS A 690 2.76 6.60 11.24
C LYS A 690 2.71 8.12 11.09
N THR A 691 3.73 8.71 10.47
CA THR A 691 3.65 10.11 10.01
C THR A 691 2.59 10.25 8.91
N LEU A 692 1.61 11.13 9.13
CA LEU A 692 0.49 11.33 8.22
C LEU A 692 0.51 12.74 7.61
N PHE A 693 -0.03 12.87 6.41
CA PHE A 693 -0.12 14.09 5.64
C PHE A 693 -1.53 14.29 5.09
N LEU A 694 -1.87 15.54 4.73
CA LEU A 694 -3.19 15.90 4.20
C LEU A 694 -3.61 15.09 2.97
N TYR A 695 -2.64 14.66 2.14
CA TYR A 695 -2.94 13.93 0.92
C TYR A 695 -3.52 12.53 1.15
N HIS A 696 -3.31 11.94 2.34
CA HIS A 696 -3.95 10.69 2.74
C HIS A 696 -5.47 10.80 2.85
N TYR A 697 -6.00 12.01 3.08
CA TYR A 697 -7.45 12.27 3.14
C TYR A 697 -8.12 12.33 1.77
N LEU A 698 -7.36 12.53 0.69
CA LEU A 698 -7.95 12.86 -0.62
C LEU A 698 -8.84 11.75 -1.19
N PRO A 699 -8.53 10.44 -1.06
CA PRO A 699 -9.47 9.39 -1.40
C PRO A 699 -10.81 9.53 -0.66
N ALA A 700 -10.80 9.81 0.64
CA ALA A 700 -12.03 10.03 1.42
C ALA A 700 -12.78 11.28 0.96
N LEU A 701 -12.07 12.39 0.72
CA LEU A 701 -12.64 13.63 0.19
C LEU A 701 -13.34 13.39 -1.15
N THR A 702 -12.79 12.55 -2.03
CA THR A 702 -13.43 12.27 -3.33
C THR A 702 -14.83 11.70 -3.17
N PHE A 703 -15.02 10.70 -2.29
CA PHE A 703 -16.33 10.14 -1.99
C PHE A 703 -17.25 11.14 -1.27
N GLN A 704 -16.68 12.02 -0.44
CA GLN A 704 -17.42 13.06 0.26
C GLN A 704 -17.97 14.13 -0.71
N ILE A 705 -17.19 14.53 -1.73
CA ILE A 705 -17.62 15.50 -2.76
C ILE A 705 -18.81 14.96 -3.57
N LEU A 706 -18.82 13.65 -3.88
CA LEU A 706 -19.93 13.01 -4.60
C LEU A 706 -21.26 13.08 -3.83
N LEU A 707 -21.21 13.19 -2.51
CA LEU A 707 -22.39 13.26 -1.66
C LEU A 707 -23.12 14.62 -1.73
N ILE A 708 -22.40 15.71 -2.05
CA ILE A 708 -22.97 17.07 -2.12
C ILE A 708 -24.18 17.13 -3.07
N PRO A 709 -24.04 16.85 -4.37
CA PRO A 709 -25.15 16.96 -5.30
C PRO A 709 -26.23 15.90 -5.02
N VAL A 710 -25.85 14.71 -4.55
CA VAL A 710 -26.79 13.64 -4.14
C VAL A 710 -27.76 14.14 -3.06
N VAL A 711 -27.25 14.77 -2.00
CA VAL A 711 -28.07 15.34 -0.92
C VAL A 711 -28.92 16.49 -1.44
N LEU A 712 -28.37 17.36 -2.31
CA LEU A 712 -29.12 18.46 -2.90
C LEU A 712 -30.31 17.98 -3.76
N GLU A 713 -30.13 16.96 -4.59
CA GLU A 713 -31.23 16.37 -5.37
C GLU A 713 -32.30 15.74 -4.45
N HIS A 714 -31.86 15.05 -3.39
CA HIS A 714 -32.78 14.44 -2.42
C HIS A 714 -33.61 15.49 -1.67
N LEU A 715 -32.97 16.56 -1.19
CA LEU A 715 -33.66 17.68 -0.55
C LEU A 715 -34.65 18.34 -1.50
N HIS A 716 -34.21 18.65 -2.73
CA HIS A 716 -35.04 19.28 -3.76
C HIS A 716 -36.32 18.49 -4.06
N THR A 717 -36.17 17.18 -4.22
CA THR A 717 -37.24 16.30 -4.69
C THR A 717 -38.20 15.90 -3.57
N HIS A 718 -37.68 15.55 -2.39
CA HIS A 718 -38.47 14.91 -1.33
C HIS A 718 -38.79 15.82 -0.13
N MET A 719 -37.97 16.81 0.17
CA MET A 719 -38.19 17.70 1.33
C MET A 719 -38.87 19.01 0.92
N LEU A 720 -38.47 19.60 -0.20
CA LEU A 720 -39.00 20.90 -0.64
C LEU A 720 -40.33 20.73 -1.39
N ARG A 721 -41.45 21.04 -0.70
CA ARG A 721 -42.80 20.98 -1.29
C ARG A 721 -43.20 22.26 -2.03
N CYS A 722 -42.70 23.42 -1.60
CA CYS A 722 -43.08 24.72 -2.17
C CYS A 722 -42.21 25.12 -3.37
N ALA A 723 -42.82 25.63 -4.44
CA ALA A 723 -42.11 26.09 -5.64
C ALA A 723 -41.18 27.28 -5.37
N SER A 724 -41.54 28.18 -4.45
CA SER A 724 -40.68 29.27 -3.98
C SER A 724 -39.38 28.75 -3.35
N LEU A 725 -39.50 27.74 -2.48
CA LEU A 725 -38.37 27.14 -1.78
C LEU A 725 -37.45 26.36 -2.73
N ARG A 726 -38.01 25.69 -3.75
CA ARG A 726 -37.22 25.07 -4.83
C ARG A 726 -36.44 26.10 -5.65
N ARG A 727 -37.07 27.23 -6.01
CA ARG A 727 -36.38 28.35 -6.69
C ARG A 727 -35.29 28.96 -5.82
N ALA A 728 -35.55 29.13 -4.52
CA ALA A 728 -34.55 29.57 -3.57
C ALA A 728 -33.36 28.60 -3.51
N LEU A 729 -33.61 27.28 -3.46
CA LEU A 729 -32.55 26.26 -3.50
C LEU A 729 -31.72 26.36 -4.80
N HIS A 730 -32.35 26.54 -5.97
CA HIS A 730 -31.59 26.75 -7.22
C HIS A 730 -30.68 27.97 -7.15
N GLY A 731 -31.17 29.09 -6.57
CA GLY A 731 -30.34 30.27 -6.31
C GLY A 731 -29.17 29.97 -5.38
N VAL A 732 -29.39 29.23 -4.29
CA VAL A 732 -28.34 28.81 -3.36
C VAL A 732 -27.33 27.88 -4.02
N VAL A 733 -27.76 26.93 -4.84
CA VAL A 733 -26.86 26.02 -5.58
C VAL A 733 -26.01 26.80 -6.59
N LEU A 734 -26.61 27.74 -7.33
CA LEU A 734 -25.88 28.59 -8.27
C LEU A 734 -24.88 29.50 -7.54
N ALA A 735 -25.27 30.09 -6.41
CA ALA A 735 -24.38 30.88 -5.56
C ALA A 735 -23.23 30.01 -5.03
N GLY A 736 -23.52 28.80 -4.54
CA GLY A 736 -22.51 27.85 -4.06
C GLY A 736 -21.50 27.46 -5.14
N LEU A 737 -21.97 27.10 -6.34
CA LEU A 737 -21.10 26.80 -7.49
C LEU A 737 -20.27 28.01 -7.92
N SER A 738 -20.86 29.21 -7.88
CA SER A 738 -20.14 30.46 -8.17
C SER A 738 -19.06 30.73 -7.13
N SER A 739 -19.34 30.51 -5.84
CA SER A 739 -18.37 30.61 -4.75
C SER A 739 -17.24 29.58 -4.88
N VAL A 740 -17.55 28.34 -5.29
CA VAL A 740 -16.55 27.30 -5.59
C VAL A 740 -15.64 27.76 -6.72
N TYR A 741 -16.19 28.28 -7.82
CA TYR A 741 -15.41 28.81 -8.94
C TYR A 741 -14.54 30.00 -8.54
N LEU A 742 -15.06 30.94 -7.75
CA LEU A 742 -14.30 32.07 -7.24
C LEU A 742 -13.17 31.61 -6.32
N SER A 743 -13.43 30.66 -5.41
CA SER A 743 -12.40 30.08 -4.56
C SER A 743 -11.31 29.38 -5.39
N PHE A 744 -11.70 28.58 -6.39
CA PHE A 744 -10.77 27.94 -7.31
C PHE A 744 -9.89 28.96 -8.02
N ARG A 745 -10.49 30.03 -8.56
CA ARG A 745 -9.76 31.10 -9.27
C ARG A 745 -8.80 31.84 -8.34
N THR A 746 -9.22 32.13 -7.12
CA THR A 746 -8.40 32.81 -6.11
C THR A 746 -7.18 31.97 -5.69
N PHE A 747 -7.35 30.65 -5.53
CA PHE A 747 -6.27 29.72 -5.17
C PHE A 747 -5.51 29.14 -6.38
N SER A 748 -5.93 29.45 -7.61
CA SER A 748 -5.28 29.00 -8.85
C SER A 748 -3.78 29.34 -8.91
N PRO A 749 -3.31 30.54 -8.52
CA PRO A 749 -1.88 30.84 -8.49
C PRO A 749 -1.07 29.90 -7.57
N LEU A 750 -1.64 29.48 -6.42
CA LEU A 750 -1.00 28.50 -5.52
C LEU A 750 -1.13 27.05 -6.01
N THR A 751 -2.03 26.79 -6.97
CA THR A 751 -2.26 25.46 -7.56
C THR A 751 -1.33 25.20 -8.74
N TYR A 752 -1.19 26.20 -9.62
CA TYR A 752 -0.34 26.11 -10.83
C TYR A 752 1.05 26.72 -10.62
N GLY A 753 1.24 27.53 -9.58
CA GLY A 753 2.48 28.27 -9.31
C GLY A 753 2.67 29.52 -10.19
N GLN A 754 1.65 29.89 -10.98
CA GLN A 754 1.65 31.07 -11.85
C GLN A 754 0.26 31.73 -11.88
N PRO A 755 0.19 33.08 -12.03
CA PRO A 755 1.31 34.04 -12.04
C PRO A 755 1.97 34.21 -10.66
N GLU A 756 3.15 34.84 -10.63
CA GLU A 756 3.78 35.26 -9.36
C GLU A 756 2.92 36.32 -8.67
N LEU A 757 2.76 36.21 -7.36
CA LEU A 757 1.97 37.13 -6.53
C LEU A 757 2.88 38.01 -5.66
N SER A 758 2.41 39.22 -5.36
CA SER A 758 3.07 40.10 -4.39
C SER A 758 2.92 39.57 -2.96
N ALA A 759 3.75 40.03 -2.02
CA ALA A 759 3.66 39.62 -0.62
C ALA A 759 2.29 39.96 0.01
N GLU A 760 1.69 41.09 -0.36
CA GLU A 760 0.35 41.49 0.08
C GLU A 760 -0.74 40.57 -0.50
N GLN A 761 -0.62 40.20 -1.78
CA GLN A 761 -1.55 39.27 -2.41
C GLN A 761 -1.46 37.89 -1.75
N LEU A 762 -0.25 37.40 -1.47
CA LEU A 762 -0.06 36.15 -0.73
C LEU A 762 -0.61 36.20 0.69
N ALA A 763 -0.43 37.32 1.39
CA ALA A 763 -1.03 37.52 2.71
C ALA A 763 -2.57 37.45 2.65
N SER A 764 -3.19 38.00 1.61
CA SER A 764 -4.65 37.93 1.43
C SER A 764 -5.17 36.52 1.09
N LEU A 765 -4.31 35.61 0.62
CA LEU A 765 -4.64 34.20 0.41
C LEU A 765 -4.57 33.35 1.69
N ARG A 766 -4.02 33.88 2.78
CA ARG A 766 -3.98 33.21 4.08
C ARG A 766 -5.32 33.37 4.79
N TRP A 767 -6.33 32.61 4.33
CA TRP A 767 -7.68 32.64 4.93
C TRP A 767 -7.74 32.00 6.32
N ARG A 768 -6.70 31.25 6.71
CA ARG A 768 -6.52 30.73 8.05
C ARG A 768 -5.12 30.99 8.55
N ASP A 769 -5.02 31.33 9.83
CA ASP A 769 -3.74 31.58 10.50
C ASP A 769 -2.87 30.32 10.53
N SER A 770 -3.48 29.13 10.55
CA SER A 770 -2.76 27.86 10.52
C SER A 770 -2.13 27.51 9.18
N TRP A 771 -2.42 28.25 8.09
CA TRP A 771 -1.80 28.01 6.80
C TRP A 771 -0.43 28.67 6.70
N ASP A 772 0.58 27.83 6.52
CA ASP A 772 1.98 28.19 6.30
C ASP A 772 2.17 28.61 4.84
N ILE A 773 1.77 29.85 4.51
CA ILE A 773 2.06 30.51 3.24
C ILE A 773 3.24 31.45 3.46
N LEU A 774 4.36 31.20 2.78
CA LEU A 774 5.56 32.00 2.92
C LEU A 774 5.50 33.20 1.96
N PHE A 775 5.93 34.37 2.43
CA PHE A 775 6.02 35.57 1.61
C PHE A 775 7.35 36.27 1.91
N ARG A 776 8.10 36.58 0.87
CA ARG A 776 9.30 37.42 1.01
C ARG A 776 8.89 38.88 0.88
N ARG A 777 9.23 39.68 1.90
CA ARG A 777 9.22 41.13 1.78
C ARG A 777 10.44 41.53 0.95
N ARG A 778 10.21 42.17 -0.19
CA ARG A 778 11.28 42.77 -0.99
C ARG A 778 11.84 43.99 -0.29
#